data_AF-A0A3D8RVL3-F1
#
_entry.id   AF-A0A3D8RVL3-F1
#
_cell.length_a   1.000
_cell.length_b   1.000
_cell.length_c   1.000
_cell.angle_alpha   90.00
_cell.angle_beta   90.00
_cell.angle_gamma   90.00
#
_symmetry.space_group_name_H-M   'P 1'
#
loop_
_entity.id
_entity.type
_entity.pdbx_description
1 polymer ?
#
loop_
_entity_poly.entity_id
_entity_poly.type
_entity_poly.pdbx_seq_one_letter_code
_entity_poly.pdbx_strand_id
1 'polypeptide(L)'
;MPAASMARPSAPLPALKPTKPLLRRSTLSGTVRKAEDAELDADLLSVPPSPSKRARVTFNPHVEEKVMQGRSVEQIKAEVRRAIEGHTKGDSEEYDILKEVFASQQRGRDTARETGNEEIRKYVHALTNYVSLLGKNCSGLVKAVLDCDWLGRDESFLKAYVQFLGSLASAQGTYVPLVLSKLVDFFPGVRISSGRLPGYPDVSRVQLTQRVHYAMKYVLRLIPSASATLSPILDRQFPFADETKKAHISYIENLVRIIEYAPELKSDIFSLITDRLVKIDVQMQTDLDDIEDEVAATIVQAISMQPPSGNIHEVDEDSEESDDDMATSDDESHDDAKRIKEVQDNVEKMDAILDLLFSLYEPYFSDPNSIEAATMFDSLLGHFQTIILPTYHSRHTQFLLFHFAQKAEYLVDSFAGTCVKLAFEDNRPAVLRQASAAYLASFVARGAHVQPSVVRVVFDTIGSNLDMLRAENEITCRGPDLRRFGTFYATTQALLYIFCFRWRDLITSADVFEDEDPTAFLSQELTWVPGIKEMLMRVIYSNMNPLKVCSPPIVAEFAKIAHHLRFMYVYPLLETNKRIRLSQFSSGVTNGALRETGSGVNRESWHQLDAYFPFDPYQLPVSKRWVEDDYVPWKGIPGLDQDEDDDDSADEEDEEEEEEVDLQEDTATDDEVDD
;
A
#
# COMPACT_ATOMS: atom_id res chain seq x y z
N MET A 1 -65.39 -8.99 -30.30
CA MET A 1 -66.76 -9.53 -30.21
C MET A 1 -66.69 -10.92 -29.57
N PRO A 2 -67.70 -11.32 -28.78
CA PRO A 2 -67.71 -11.51 -27.31
C PRO A 2 -67.62 -13.01 -26.91
N ALA A 3 -67.64 -13.52 -25.67
CA ALA A 3 -68.43 -13.25 -24.44
C ALA A 3 -67.73 -13.98 -23.25
N ALA A 4 -67.66 -13.51 -21.98
CA ALA A 4 -68.72 -13.34 -20.95
C ALA A 4 -69.48 -14.68 -20.67
N SER A 5 -69.72 -15.20 -19.46
CA SER A 5 -69.86 -14.62 -18.11
C SER A 5 -70.11 -15.69 -17.00
N MET A 6 -69.84 -15.32 -15.72
CA MET A 6 -70.62 -15.59 -14.48
C MET A 6 -70.55 -16.99 -13.79
N ALA A 7 -70.59 -17.16 -12.45
CA ALA A 7 -70.86 -16.31 -11.29
C ALA A 7 -70.37 -16.92 -9.93
N ARG A 8 -70.25 -16.06 -8.91
CA ARG A 8 -70.03 -16.25 -7.44
C ARG A 8 -71.35 -16.62 -6.70
N PRO A 9 -71.40 -17.10 -5.42
CA PRO A 9 -71.08 -16.35 -4.16
C PRO A 9 -70.41 -17.23 -3.04
N SER A 10 -69.84 -16.74 -1.92
CA SER A 10 -70.46 -16.08 -0.74
C SER A 10 -69.41 -15.62 0.31
N ALA A 11 -69.73 -14.59 1.14
CA ALA A 11 -69.00 -14.13 2.34
C ALA A 11 -69.94 -14.08 3.56
N PRO A 12 -69.46 -13.98 4.84
CA PRO A 12 -69.22 -12.65 5.48
C PRO A 12 -68.10 -12.54 6.57
N LEU A 13 -67.80 -11.28 6.91
CA LEU A 13 -66.84 -10.58 7.85
C LEU A 13 -66.98 -10.90 9.37
N PRO A 14 -66.19 -10.34 10.36
CA PRO A 14 -65.44 -9.06 10.38
C PRO A 14 -64.08 -8.94 11.15
N ALA A 15 -63.44 -7.78 11.00
CA ALA A 15 -62.11 -7.37 11.48
C ALA A 15 -62.08 -6.62 12.84
N LEU A 16 -60.94 -6.68 13.55
CA LEU A 16 -60.54 -5.78 14.64
C LEU A 16 -59.00 -5.52 14.62
N LYS A 17 -58.63 -4.34 15.11
CA LYS A 17 -57.41 -3.52 14.83
C LYS A 17 -56.24 -3.75 15.82
N PRO A 18 -54.98 -3.39 15.45
CA PRO A 18 -53.83 -3.44 16.35
C PRO A 18 -53.58 -2.14 17.15
N THR A 19 -52.98 -2.29 18.33
CA THR A 19 -52.67 -1.27 19.35
C THR A 19 -51.21 -0.78 19.31
N LYS A 20 -51.06 0.55 19.15
CA LYS A 20 -50.03 1.53 19.59
C LYS A 20 -48.64 1.07 20.13
N PRO A 21 -47.56 1.78 19.73
CA PRO A 21 -46.34 1.97 20.52
C PRO A 21 -46.24 3.38 21.15
N LEU A 22 -45.49 3.49 22.24
CA LEU A 22 -45.26 4.68 23.07
C LEU A 22 -43.91 5.37 22.72
N LEU A 23 -43.99 6.68 22.41
CA LEU A 23 -43.13 7.85 22.78
C LEU A 23 -41.58 7.68 22.76
N ARG A 24 -40.74 8.63 22.29
CA ARG A 24 -40.90 10.07 21.98
C ARG A 24 -39.67 10.56 21.18
N ARG A 25 -39.89 11.43 20.20
CA ARG A 25 -38.87 12.23 19.48
C ARG A 25 -39.29 13.70 19.57
N SER A 26 -38.36 14.63 19.71
CA SER A 26 -38.63 16.07 19.67
C SER A 26 -37.68 16.77 18.70
N THR A 27 -38.23 17.43 17.69
CA THR A 27 -37.52 18.37 16.80
C THR A 27 -38.37 19.62 16.58
N LEU A 28 -37.74 20.77 16.88
CA LEU A 28 -37.65 22.04 16.15
C LEU A 28 -38.90 22.77 15.56
N SER A 29 -38.93 24.06 15.91
CA SER A 29 -39.12 25.26 15.04
C SER A 29 -40.50 25.94 14.95
N GLY A 30 -40.49 27.29 15.04
CA GLY A 30 -41.39 28.16 14.24
C GLY A 30 -42.31 29.18 14.94
N THR A 31 -41.79 30.40 15.20
CA THR A 31 -42.28 31.71 14.69
C THR A 31 -43.73 32.23 14.89
N VAL A 32 -43.88 33.28 15.72
CA VAL A 32 -44.65 34.57 15.60
C VAL A 32 -46.21 34.59 15.57
N ARG A 33 -46.82 35.37 16.51
CA ARG A 33 -47.87 36.46 16.38
C ARG A 33 -48.60 36.68 17.74
N LYS A 34 -48.49 37.82 18.42
CA LYS A 34 -49.34 39.06 18.45
C LYS A 34 -50.83 38.92 18.89
N ALA A 35 -51.08 39.46 20.09
CA ALA A 35 -52.12 40.42 20.55
C ALA A 35 -53.64 40.10 20.61
N GLU A 36 -54.22 40.53 21.76
CA GLU A 36 -55.62 40.95 22.07
C GLU A 36 -56.69 39.85 22.06
N ASP A 37 -57.74 39.77 22.88
CA ASP A 37 -58.40 40.45 24.02
C ASP A 37 -59.46 39.38 24.46
N ALA A 38 -60.01 39.23 25.68
CA ALA A 38 -60.93 40.11 26.39
C ALA A 38 -61.66 39.28 27.49
N GLU A 39 -62.09 40.00 28.54
CA GLU A 39 -63.31 39.77 29.35
C GLU A 39 -63.37 38.62 30.39
N LEU A 40 -63.88 38.77 31.63
CA LEU A 40 -64.59 39.80 32.41
C LEU A 40 -64.47 39.43 33.90
N ASP A 41 -64.42 40.40 34.83
CA ASP A 41 -65.30 40.35 36.00
C ASP A 41 -65.42 41.69 36.77
N ALA A 42 -66.66 42.17 36.76
CA ALA A 42 -67.44 42.94 37.74
C ALA A 42 -66.78 43.88 38.78
N ASP A 43 -67.03 45.18 38.56
CA ASP A 43 -67.55 46.20 39.49
C ASP A 43 -67.19 46.17 40.98
N LEU A 44 -66.56 47.26 41.47
CA LEU A 44 -67.01 48.01 42.66
C LEU A 44 -66.36 49.42 42.76
N LEU A 45 -67.22 50.41 42.52
CA LEU A 45 -67.29 51.83 42.94
C LEU A 45 -66.19 52.44 43.85
N SER A 46 -65.68 53.61 43.42
CA SER A 46 -65.64 54.93 44.13
C SER A 46 -64.31 55.72 44.06
N VAL A 47 -64.45 57.05 43.90
CA VAL A 47 -63.48 58.08 43.44
C VAL A 47 -62.96 58.91 44.66
N PRO A 48 -62.16 59.99 44.51
CA PRO A 48 -60.69 60.26 44.68
C PRO A 48 -60.36 60.95 46.06
N PRO A 49 -59.27 61.75 46.34
CA PRO A 49 -58.08 62.20 45.58
C PRO A 49 -56.68 62.10 46.30
N SER A 50 -55.63 62.42 45.53
CA SER A 50 -54.17 62.63 45.78
C SER A 50 -53.71 63.38 47.06
N PRO A 51 -52.38 63.62 47.35
CA PRO A 51 -51.09 63.00 46.97
C PRO A 51 -50.13 62.71 48.18
N SER A 52 -49.09 61.87 48.06
CA SER A 52 -47.73 62.17 48.62
C SER A 52 -46.65 61.12 48.29
N LYS A 53 -45.41 61.65 48.10
CA LYS A 53 -44.07 61.02 48.18
C LYS A 53 -43.56 60.20 46.99
N ARG A 54 -42.90 60.92 46.08
CA ARG A 54 -41.80 60.41 45.24
C ARG A 54 -40.56 60.13 46.09
N ALA A 55 -39.98 58.93 45.97
CA ALA A 55 -38.59 58.67 46.33
C ALA A 55 -37.69 59.03 45.14
N ARG A 56 -36.65 59.83 45.42
CA ARG A 56 -35.68 60.37 44.47
C ARG A 56 -34.44 59.48 44.55
N VAL A 57 -34.05 58.82 43.46
CA VAL A 57 -32.75 58.15 43.35
C VAL A 57 -31.84 59.06 42.54
N THR A 58 -30.79 59.54 43.19
CA THR A 58 -29.72 60.38 42.62
C THR A 58 -28.65 59.49 42.00
N PHE A 59 -28.35 59.69 40.72
CA PHE A 59 -27.20 59.11 40.05
C PHE A 59 -25.92 59.86 40.49
N ASN A 60 -24.93 59.13 40.99
CA ASN A 60 -23.58 59.66 41.20
C ASN A 60 -22.86 59.76 39.83
N PRO A 61 -22.33 60.92 39.42
CA PRO A 61 -21.67 61.12 38.12
C PRO A 61 -20.17 60.75 38.12
N HIS A 62 -19.72 59.93 39.07
CA HIS A 62 -18.39 59.33 39.08
C HIS A 62 -18.49 57.82 39.19
N VAL A 63 -18.96 57.21 38.10
CA VAL A 63 -18.58 55.84 37.79
C VAL A 63 -17.48 55.99 36.74
N GLU A 64 -16.22 55.84 37.17
CA GLU A 64 -15.16 55.49 36.23
C GLU A 64 -15.54 54.13 35.64
N GLU A 65 -16.10 54.14 34.42
CA GLU A 65 -16.00 52.99 33.54
C GLU A 65 -14.51 52.74 33.31
N LYS A 66 -13.92 51.88 34.14
CA LYS A 66 -12.72 51.16 33.75
C LYS A 66 -13.11 50.25 32.59
N VAL A 67 -13.08 50.81 31.38
CA VAL A 67 -12.78 50.04 30.18
C VAL A 67 -11.49 49.30 30.54
N MET A 68 -11.56 47.97 30.68
CA MET A 68 -10.37 47.15 30.86
C MET A 68 -9.46 47.40 29.65
N GLN A 69 -8.51 48.33 29.78
CA GLN A 69 -7.41 48.45 28.84
C GLN A 69 -6.66 47.13 28.93
N GLY A 70 -6.69 46.33 27.86
CA GLY A 70 -5.89 45.12 27.77
C GLY A 70 -4.43 45.44 28.08
N ARG A 71 -3.73 44.50 28.74
CA ARG A 71 -2.34 44.72 29.19
C ARG A 71 -1.44 45.20 28.04
N SER A 72 -0.54 46.14 28.34
CA SER A 72 0.38 46.66 27.33
C SER A 72 1.41 45.59 26.95
N VAL A 73 1.91 45.65 25.71
CA VAL A 73 2.94 44.71 25.21
C VAL A 73 4.21 44.80 26.05
N GLU A 74 4.53 45.98 26.59
CA GLU A 74 5.70 46.23 27.43
C GLU A 74 5.56 45.59 28.82
N GLN A 75 4.36 45.62 29.41
CA GLN A 75 4.06 44.94 30.67
C GLN A 75 4.23 43.42 30.53
N ILE A 76 3.69 42.84 29.45
CA ILE A 76 3.82 41.40 29.17
C ILE A 76 5.28 41.02 28.90
N LYS A 77 6.05 41.85 28.19
CA LYS A 77 7.50 41.63 27.99
C LYS A 77 8.27 41.62 29.32
N ALA A 78 7.98 42.55 30.21
CA ALA A 78 8.62 42.61 31.52
C ALA A 78 8.27 41.40 32.40
N GLU A 79 7.00 40.97 32.37
CA GLU A 79 6.49 39.77 33.05
C GLU A 79 7.19 38.50 32.55
N VAL A 80 7.23 38.28 31.23
CA VAL A 80 7.90 37.13 30.61
C VAL A 80 9.39 37.09 30.96
N ARG A 81 10.07 38.24 30.89
CA ARG A 81 11.49 38.32 31.24
C ARG A 81 11.74 37.96 32.71
N ARG A 82 10.92 38.51 33.62
CA ARG A 82 11.05 38.26 35.07
C ARG A 82 10.80 36.78 35.38
N ALA A 83 9.79 36.17 34.77
CA ALA A 83 9.48 34.76 34.94
C ALA A 83 10.64 33.85 34.46
N ILE A 84 11.22 34.12 33.29
CA ILE A 84 12.35 33.33 32.76
C ILE A 84 13.60 33.49 33.64
N GLU A 85 13.94 34.73 34.02
CA GLU A 85 15.12 34.99 34.87
C GLU A 85 14.92 34.45 36.29
N GLY A 86 13.70 34.51 36.84
CA GLY A 86 13.33 33.94 38.14
C GLY A 86 13.50 32.43 38.15
N HIS A 87 13.03 31.74 37.10
CA HIS A 87 13.18 30.29 36.97
C HIS A 87 14.64 29.86 36.93
N THR A 88 15.49 30.60 36.20
CA THR A 88 16.94 30.33 36.23
C THR A 88 17.60 30.56 37.59
N LYS A 89 16.96 31.32 38.49
CA LYS A 89 17.42 31.56 39.87
C LYS A 89 16.75 30.63 40.89
N GLY A 90 15.87 29.73 40.47
CA GLY A 90 15.20 28.74 41.32
C GLY A 90 13.76 29.06 41.72
N ASP A 91 13.22 30.22 41.31
CA ASP A 91 11.82 30.59 41.54
C ASP A 91 10.97 30.26 40.29
N SER A 92 10.13 29.23 40.39
CA SER A 92 9.40 28.70 39.23
C SER A 92 7.92 29.08 39.22
N GLU A 93 7.40 29.82 40.20
CA GLU A 93 5.95 30.10 40.30
C GLU A 93 5.43 30.88 39.07
N GLU A 94 6.07 32.01 38.74
CA GLU A 94 5.68 32.83 37.58
C GLU A 94 5.90 32.09 36.24
N TYR A 95 6.91 31.23 36.20
CA TYR A 95 7.22 30.41 35.03
C TYR A 95 6.20 29.29 34.82
N ASP A 96 5.71 28.69 35.90
CA ASP A 96 4.66 27.67 35.86
C ASP A 96 3.32 28.27 35.43
N ILE A 97 2.98 29.47 35.93
CA ILE A 97 1.82 30.24 35.45
C ILE A 97 1.94 30.50 33.94
N LEU A 98 3.14 30.89 33.47
CA LEU A 98 3.36 31.13 32.04
C LEU A 98 3.15 29.86 31.20
N LYS A 99 3.55 28.68 31.68
CA LYS A 99 3.23 27.41 31.01
C LYS A 99 1.72 27.15 30.97
N GLU A 100 1.02 27.41 32.08
CA GLU A 100 -0.42 27.20 32.18
C GLU A 100 -1.21 28.08 31.20
N VAL A 101 -0.73 29.28 30.87
CA VAL A 101 -1.34 30.14 29.83
C VAL A 101 -1.40 29.42 28.47
N PHE A 102 -0.37 28.62 28.13
CA PHE A 102 -0.34 27.86 26.88
C PHE A 102 -1.05 26.49 27.02
N ALA A 103 -1.04 25.86 28.20
CA ALA A 103 -1.67 24.55 28.42
C ALA A 103 -3.20 24.60 28.64
N SER A 104 -3.73 25.66 29.25
CA SER A 104 -5.14 25.79 29.64
C SER A 104 -6.13 25.84 28.46
N GLN A 105 -5.65 26.15 27.25
CA GLN A 105 -6.49 26.24 26.04
C GLN A 105 -6.88 24.87 25.46
N GLN A 106 -6.19 23.78 25.82
CA GLN A 106 -6.59 22.42 25.43
C GLN A 106 -7.86 21.93 26.13
N ARG A 107 -8.30 22.58 27.24
CA ARG A 107 -9.33 22.03 28.16
C ARG A 107 -10.63 22.81 28.29
N GLY A 108 -10.75 24.05 27.83
CA GLY A 108 -11.83 24.94 28.31
C GLY A 108 -12.82 25.41 27.26
N ARG A 109 -13.96 24.71 27.09
CA ARG A 109 -15.29 25.25 26.67
C ARG A 109 -15.66 26.35 27.69
N ASP A 110 -15.54 27.64 27.39
CA ASP A 110 -16.66 28.61 27.45
C ASP A 110 -16.18 30.09 27.46
N THR A 111 -16.86 30.90 26.65
CA THR A 111 -17.22 32.34 26.76
C THR A 111 -16.25 33.47 27.20
N ALA A 112 -14.97 33.26 27.53
CA ALA A 112 -14.02 34.34 27.90
C ALA A 112 -12.88 34.59 26.89
N ARG A 113 -13.12 34.30 25.60
CA ARG A 113 -12.05 33.87 24.66
C ARG A 113 -11.43 34.95 23.76
N GLU A 114 -12.10 36.06 23.46
CA GLU A 114 -11.54 37.07 22.54
C GLU A 114 -10.32 37.81 23.12
N THR A 115 -10.37 38.15 24.42
CA THR A 115 -9.26 38.81 25.14
C THR A 115 -8.06 37.89 25.38
N GLY A 116 -8.29 36.60 25.63
CA GLY A 116 -7.21 35.61 25.79
C GLY A 116 -6.40 35.39 24.50
N ASN A 117 -7.06 35.44 23.35
CA ASN A 117 -6.43 35.21 22.05
C ASN A 117 -5.45 36.33 21.65
N GLU A 118 -5.84 37.60 21.83
CA GLU A 118 -4.92 38.72 21.62
C GLU A 118 -3.78 38.74 22.64
N GLU A 119 -4.04 38.35 23.88
CA GLU A 119 -3.01 38.26 24.92
C GLU A 119 -1.96 37.17 24.59
N ILE A 120 -2.35 35.97 24.13
CA ILE A 120 -1.39 34.92 23.76
C ILE A 120 -0.49 35.38 22.61
N ARG A 121 -1.03 36.10 21.62
CA ARG A 121 -0.21 36.69 20.55
C ARG A 121 0.87 37.63 21.12
N LYS A 122 0.52 38.44 22.12
CA LYS A 122 1.48 39.32 22.81
C LYS A 122 2.52 38.51 23.60
N TYR A 123 2.13 37.41 24.25
CA TYR A 123 3.05 36.49 24.92
C TYR A 123 4.04 35.81 23.96
N VAL A 124 3.57 35.30 22.81
CA VAL A 124 4.44 34.72 21.75
C VAL A 124 5.42 35.78 21.23
N HIS A 125 4.94 37.01 21.02
CA HIS A 125 5.80 38.11 20.57
C HIS A 125 6.83 38.52 21.65
N ALA A 126 6.45 38.50 22.92
CA ALA A 126 7.37 38.73 24.03
C ALA A 126 8.44 37.63 24.10
N LEU A 127 8.04 36.35 24.05
CA LEU A 127 8.95 35.19 24.05
C LEU A 127 9.93 35.23 22.87
N THR A 128 9.48 35.66 21.69
CA THR A 128 10.33 35.85 20.50
C THR A 128 11.50 36.80 20.76
N ASN A 129 11.31 37.84 21.59
CA ASN A 129 12.37 38.79 21.94
C ASN A 129 13.37 38.24 22.97
N TYR A 130 13.01 37.15 23.67
CA TYR A 130 13.80 36.57 24.76
C TYR A 130 14.22 35.11 24.47
N VAL A 131 14.21 34.67 23.20
CA VAL A 131 14.60 33.31 22.79
C VAL A 131 16.02 32.92 23.23
N SER A 132 16.94 33.88 23.37
CA SER A 132 18.29 33.64 23.87
C SER A 132 18.30 33.21 25.34
N LEU A 133 17.30 33.59 26.13
CA LEU A 133 17.13 33.21 27.54
C LEU A 133 16.43 31.85 27.68
N LEU A 134 15.74 31.36 26.64
CA LEU A 134 15.07 30.07 26.61
C LEU A 134 16.06 28.93 26.39
N GLY A 135 17.06 28.78 27.27
CA GLY A 135 18.01 27.67 27.26
C GLY A 135 17.40 26.35 27.74
N LYS A 136 18.23 25.33 28.00
CA LYS A 136 17.79 23.97 28.42
C LYS A 136 16.89 23.95 29.66
N ASN A 137 17.10 24.88 30.59
CA ASN A 137 16.32 24.98 31.82
C ASN A 137 14.86 25.36 31.54
N CYS A 138 14.60 26.08 30.44
CA CYS A 138 13.25 26.51 30.05
C CYS A 138 12.54 25.51 29.12
N SER A 139 13.00 24.25 29.04
CA SER A 139 12.48 23.27 28.08
C SER A 139 10.99 22.97 28.28
N GLY A 140 10.49 23.00 29.52
CA GLY A 140 9.07 22.80 29.82
C GLY A 140 8.17 23.89 29.20
N LEU A 141 8.59 25.14 29.27
CA LEU A 141 7.88 26.27 28.64
C LEU A 141 7.96 26.20 27.12
N VAL A 142 9.13 25.87 26.57
CA VAL A 142 9.28 25.69 25.13
C VAL A 142 8.31 24.61 24.62
N LYS A 143 8.25 23.45 25.29
CA LYS A 143 7.29 22.39 24.93
C LYS A 143 5.83 22.87 25.02
N ALA A 144 5.44 23.55 26.10
CA ALA A 144 4.10 24.09 26.25
C ALA A 144 3.71 25.07 25.13
N VAL A 145 4.66 25.91 24.68
CA VAL A 145 4.44 26.83 23.55
C VAL A 145 4.33 26.06 22.22
N LEU A 146 5.17 25.03 22.02
CA LEU A 146 5.14 24.21 20.80
C LEU A 146 3.86 23.36 20.67
N ASP A 147 3.26 22.98 21.80
CA ASP A 147 2.01 22.21 21.89
C ASP A 147 0.75 23.11 21.82
N CYS A 148 0.90 24.41 21.63
CA CYS A 148 -0.21 25.35 21.51
C CYS A 148 -0.99 25.14 20.20
N ASP A 149 -2.33 25.21 20.24
CA ASP A 149 -3.16 25.15 19.02
C ASP A 149 -2.99 26.40 18.15
N TRP A 150 -2.08 26.35 17.18
CA TRP A 150 -1.75 27.49 16.30
C TRP A 150 -2.37 27.40 14.91
N LEU A 151 -2.74 26.19 14.46
CA LEU A 151 -3.15 25.94 13.08
C LEU A 151 -4.50 26.56 12.70
N GLY A 152 -5.48 26.60 13.60
CA GLY A 152 -6.81 27.18 13.36
C GLY A 152 -6.95 28.67 13.69
N ARG A 153 -5.89 29.34 14.18
CA ARG A 153 -5.96 30.76 14.58
C ARG A 153 -5.86 31.71 13.39
N ASP A 154 -6.00 33.01 13.64
CA ASP A 154 -5.90 34.04 12.61
C ASP A 154 -4.50 34.16 11.99
N GLU A 155 -4.41 34.75 10.79
CA GLU A 155 -3.13 34.89 10.08
C GLU A 155 -2.07 35.69 10.85
N SER A 156 -2.50 36.65 11.69
CA SER A 156 -1.55 37.47 12.45
C SER A 156 -0.87 36.65 13.55
N PHE A 157 -1.61 35.75 14.20
CA PHE A 157 -1.07 34.79 15.14
C PHE A 157 -0.16 33.78 14.44
N LEU A 158 -0.60 33.21 13.32
CA LEU A 158 0.19 32.26 12.52
C LEU A 158 1.58 32.84 12.19
N LYS A 159 1.63 34.08 11.67
CA LYS A 159 2.90 34.75 11.33
C LYS A 159 3.78 34.95 12.56
N ALA A 160 3.20 35.39 13.69
CA ALA A 160 3.93 35.57 14.93
C ALA A 160 4.49 34.25 15.48
N TYR A 161 3.72 33.17 15.41
CA TYR A 161 4.12 31.84 15.86
C TYR A 161 5.24 31.26 14.99
N VAL A 162 5.11 31.34 13.67
CA VAL A 162 6.16 30.87 12.73
C VAL A 162 7.44 31.67 12.90
N GLN A 163 7.34 33.00 13.14
CA GLN A 163 8.50 33.82 13.46
C GLN A 163 9.16 33.37 14.77
N PHE A 164 8.37 33.07 15.81
CA PHE A 164 8.88 32.50 17.07
C PHE A 164 9.63 31.19 16.83
N LEU A 165 9.07 30.24 16.05
CA LEU A 165 9.73 28.97 15.74
C LEU A 165 11.10 29.18 15.10
N GLY A 166 11.19 30.05 14.08
CA GLY A 166 12.45 30.38 13.43
C GLY A 166 13.43 31.05 14.39
N SER A 167 13.00 32.06 15.15
CA SER A 167 13.86 32.74 16.12
C SER A 167 14.38 31.80 17.22
N LEU A 168 13.53 30.90 17.73
CA LEU A 168 13.92 29.88 18.70
C LEU A 168 14.96 28.93 18.12
N ALA A 169 14.69 28.39 16.93
CA ALA A 169 15.57 27.44 16.26
C ALA A 169 16.92 28.07 15.89
N SER A 170 16.95 29.35 15.49
CA SER A 170 18.19 30.08 15.18
C SER A 170 19.01 30.47 16.42
N ALA A 171 18.35 30.90 17.50
CA ALA A 171 19.03 31.33 18.72
C ALA A 171 19.48 30.15 19.58
N GLN A 172 18.73 29.04 19.55
CA GLN A 172 18.95 27.85 20.38
C GLN A 172 18.86 26.60 19.51
N GLY A 173 19.97 26.27 18.83
CA GLY A 173 20.05 25.12 17.91
C GLY A 173 19.68 23.76 18.55
N THR A 174 19.71 23.65 19.88
CA THR A 174 19.28 22.47 20.64
C THR A 174 17.80 22.14 20.48
N TYR A 175 16.97 23.12 20.12
CA TYR A 175 15.54 22.92 19.90
C TYR A 175 15.18 22.65 18.44
N VAL A 176 16.12 22.71 17.49
CA VAL A 176 15.86 22.41 16.07
C VAL A 176 15.21 21.04 15.89
N PRO A 177 15.72 19.93 16.46
CA PRO A 177 15.07 18.63 16.31
C PRO A 177 13.65 18.59 16.90
N LEU A 178 13.42 19.30 18.00
CA LEU A 178 12.11 19.34 18.66
C LEU A 178 11.09 20.11 17.81
N VAL A 179 11.48 21.27 17.26
CA VAL A 179 10.61 22.08 16.37
C VAL A 179 10.26 21.29 15.11
N LEU A 180 11.26 20.67 14.46
CA LEU A 180 11.03 19.87 13.26
C LEU A 180 10.12 18.67 13.54
N SER A 181 10.38 17.93 14.62
CA SER A 181 9.55 16.79 15.03
C SER A 181 8.09 17.21 15.27
N LYS A 182 7.86 18.35 15.93
CA LYS A 182 6.50 18.89 16.14
C LYS A 182 5.79 19.30 14.86
N LEU A 183 6.51 19.70 13.83
CA LEU A 183 5.92 20.00 12.52
C LEU A 183 5.61 18.71 11.73
N VAL A 184 6.48 17.70 11.83
CA VAL A 184 6.30 16.40 11.18
C VAL A 184 5.19 15.57 11.83
N ASP A 185 4.89 15.77 13.13
CA ASP A 185 3.74 15.14 13.83
C ASP A 185 2.39 15.36 13.09
N PHE A 186 2.27 16.40 12.27
CA PHE A 186 1.06 16.71 11.50
C PHE A 186 0.98 16.00 10.15
N PHE A 187 2.04 15.32 9.71
CA PHE A 187 2.15 14.74 8.36
C PHE A 187 1.25 13.52 8.12
N PRO A 188 1.03 12.60 9.10
CA PRO A 188 0.07 11.52 8.93
C PRO A 188 -1.38 12.05 8.78
N GLY A 189 -1.65 13.27 9.26
CA GLY A 189 -2.93 13.92 9.05
C GLY A 189 -3.21 15.00 10.08
N VAL A 190 -3.74 16.13 9.63
CA VAL A 190 -4.19 17.19 10.53
C VAL A 190 -5.62 16.89 10.99
N ARG A 191 -5.83 16.92 12.31
CA ARG A 191 -7.16 16.81 12.91
C ARG A 191 -8.02 18.00 12.50
N ILE A 192 -9.24 17.76 12.00
CA ILE A 192 -10.13 18.85 11.58
C ILE A 192 -10.53 19.75 12.76
N SER A 193 -10.55 19.21 13.97
CA SER A 193 -10.76 19.95 15.21
C SER A 193 -9.74 21.06 15.43
N SER A 194 -8.49 20.89 14.97
CA SER A 194 -7.45 21.92 15.02
C SER A 194 -7.76 23.15 14.15
N GLY A 195 -8.66 23.01 13.16
CA GLY A 195 -9.14 24.10 12.31
C GLY A 195 -10.46 24.73 12.75
N ARG A 196 -11.18 24.11 13.69
CA ARG A 196 -12.48 24.57 14.21
C ARG A 196 -12.35 25.15 15.61
N LEU A 197 -11.48 26.16 15.76
CA LEU A 197 -11.23 26.79 17.04
C LEU A 197 -12.33 27.80 17.39
N PRO A 198 -12.89 27.76 18.61
CA PRO A 198 -13.93 28.70 19.03
C PRO A 198 -13.46 30.16 18.94
N GLY A 199 -14.21 30.99 18.20
CA GLY A 199 -13.88 32.41 18.00
C GLY A 199 -13.01 32.71 16.77
N TYR A 200 -12.67 31.69 15.98
CA TYR A 200 -11.97 31.82 14.70
C TYR A 200 -12.82 31.25 13.55
N PRO A 201 -12.63 31.72 12.30
CA PRO A 201 -13.28 31.12 11.15
C PRO A 201 -12.76 29.70 10.94
N ASP A 202 -13.65 28.79 10.53
CA ASP A 202 -13.29 27.40 10.24
C ASP A 202 -12.24 27.33 9.12
N VAL A 203 -11.16 26.58 9.38
CA VAL A 203 -10.06 26.36 8.44
C VAL A 203 -10.13 24.94 7.88
N SER A 204 -10.15 24.83 6.55
CA SER A 204 -10.18 23.53 5.86
C SER A 204 -8.92 22.70 6.11
N ARG A 205 -9.02 21.35 6.03
CA ARG A 205 -7.86 20.45 6.19
C ARG A 205 -6.70 20.82 5.24
N VAL A 206 -7.01 21.13 3.99
CA VAL A 206 -6.03 21.58 2.98
C VAL A 206 -5.27 22.83 3.44
N GLN A 207 -5.99 23.83 3.98
CA GLN A 207 -5.38 25.04 4.51
C GLN A 207 -4.54 24.77 5.76
N LEU A 208 -4.95 23.85 6.64
CA LEU A 208 -4.14 23.49 7.81
C LEU A 208 -2.80 22.87 7.38
N THR A 209 -2.83 21.92 6.45
CA THR A 209 -1.61 21.32 5.88
C THR A 209 -0.73 22.38 5.20
N GLN A 210 -1.32 23.33 4.46
CA GLN A 210 -0.58 24.46 3.88
C GLN A 210 0.13 25.31 4.95
N ARG A 211 -0.50 25.54 6.11
CA ARG A 211 0.10 26.28 7.23
C ARG A 211 1.28 25.52 7.85
N VAL A 212 1.21 24.19 7.95
CA VAL A 212 2.33 23.33 8.38
C VAL A 212 3.51 23.48 7.43
N HIS A 213 3.30 23.33 6.12
CA HIS A 213 4.38 23.48 5.14
C HIS A 213 4.93 24.90 5.07
N TYR A 214 4.10 25.93 5.29
CA TYR A 214 4.58 27.31 5.41
C TYR A 214 5.56 27.46 6.58
N ALA A 215 5.24 26.89 7.74
CA ALA A 215 6.12 26.89 8.91
C ALA A 215 7.42 26.10 8.64
N MET A 216 7.32 24.89 8.09
CA MET A 216 8.47 24.04 7.75
C MET A 216 9.41 24.75 6.77
N LYS A 217 8.87 25.30 5.68
CA LYS A 217 9.62 26.05 4.68
C LYS A 217 10.32 27.28 5.26
N TYR A 218 9.67 27.98 6.19
CA TYR A 218 10.27 29.13 6.88
C TYR A 218 11.48 28.71 7.74
N VAL A 219 11.34 27.63 8.52
CA VAL A 219 12.42 27.11 9.39
C VAL A 219 13.61 26.62 8.57
N LEU A 220 13.38 25.82 7.51
CA LEU A 220 14.46 25.28 6.67
C LEU A 220 15.22 26.39 5.92
N ARG A 221 14.52 27.44 5.45
CA ARG A 221 15.16 28.59 4.80
C ARG A 221 16.04 29.40 5.75
N LEU A 222 15.64 29.48 7.03
CA LEU A 222 16.38 30.22 8.04
C LEU A 222 17.61 29.44 8.54
N ILE A 223 17.54 28.11 8.52
CA ILE A 223 18.57 27.21 9.06
C ILE A 223 18.88 26.12 8.02
N PRO A 224 19.82 26.36 7.10
CA PRO A 224 20.14 25.38 6.05
C PRO A 224 20.61 24.01 6.57
N SER A 225 21.24 23.96 7.74
CA SER A 225 21.65 22.70 8.37
C SER A 225 20.50 21.88 8.95
N ALA A 226 19.29 22.43 9.01
CA ALA A 226 18.11 21.75 9.52
C ALA A 226 17.67 20.58 8.62
N SER A 227 17.93 20.63 7.31
CA SER A 227 17.61 19.53 6.37
C SER A 227 18.29 18.22 6.79
N ALA A 228 19.56 18.26 7.21
CA ALA A 228 20.28 17.07 7.71
C ALA A 228 19.70 16.51 9.02
N THR A 229 19.03 17.35 9.81
CA THR A 229 18.33 16.92 11.04
C THR A 229 16.93 16.41 10.74
N LEU A 230 16.30 16.91 9.67
CA LEU A 230 14.95 16.53 9.26
C LEU A 230 14.90 15.09 8.73
N SER A 231 15.87 14.67 7.90
CA SER A 231 15.93 13.32 7.32
C SER A 231 15.70 12.18 8.33
N PRO A 232 16.46 12.06 9.44
CA PRO A 232 16.21 11.02 10.45
C PRO A 232 14.90 11.21 11.25
N ILE A 233 14.33 12.42 11.30
CA ILE A 233 13.03 12.65 11.94
C ILE A 233 11.91 12.09 11.05
N LEU A 234 12.00 12.30 9.74
CA LEU A 234 11.04 11.77 8.77
C LEU A 234 11.01 10.24 8.78
N ASP A 235 12.16 9.59 8.94
CA ASP A 235 12.25 8.14 9.05
C ASP A 235 11.61 7.61 10.35
N ARG A 236 11.91 8.26 11.49
CA ARG A 236 11.40 7.84 12.80
C ARG A 236 9.89 8.07 12.97
N GLN A 237 9.34 9.09 12.32
CA GLN A 237 7.92 9.46 12.42
C GLN A 237 7.08 8.97 11.23
N PHE A 238 7.66 8.14 10.37
CA PHE A 238 6.91 7.43 9.35
C PHE A 238 5.83 6.56 10.03
N PRO A 239 4.58 6.55 9.52
CA PRO A 239 3.50 5.79 10.15
C PRO A 239 3.84 4.30 10.32
N PHE A 240 3.39 3.71 11.42
CA PHE A 240 3.57 2.27 11.67
C PHE A 240 2.74 1.43 10.69
N ALA A 241 3.07 0.14 10.57
CA ALA A 241 2.41 -0.73 9.59
C ALA A 241 0.90 -0.90 9.83
N ASP A 242 0.47 -0.83 11.08
CA ASP A 242 -0.91 -0.90 11.56
C ASP A 242 -1.71 0.41 11.38
N GLU A 243 -1.04 1.52 11.10
CA GLU A 243 -1.71 2.79 10.85
C GLU A 243 -2.59 2.75 9.58
N THR A 244 -3.57 3.64 9.55
CA THR A 244 -4.57 3.69 8.48
C THR A 244 -3.94 4.00 7.11
N LYS A 245 -4.57 3.50 6.04
CA LYS A 245 -4.24 3.86 4.65
C LYS A 245 -4.11 5.37 4.45
N LYS A 246 -5.04 6.15 5.01
CA LYS A 246 -5.06 7.62 4.93
C LYS A 246 -3.83 8.26 5.57
N ALA A 247 -3.35 7.70 6.67
CA ALA A 247 -2.16 8.18 7.37
C ALA A 247 -0.90 8.02 6.52
N HIS A 248 -0.73 6.83 5.91
CA HIS A 248 0.40 6.55 5.00
C HIS A 248 0.37 7.45 3.76
N ILE A 249 -0.78 7.55 3.08
CA ILE A 249 -0.94 8.40 1.88
C ILE A 249 -0.64 9.87 2.21
N SER A 250 -1.26 10.41 3.27
CA SER A 250 -1.02 11.80 3.68
C SER A 250 0.44 12.04 4.03
N TYR A 251 1.10 11.09 4.69
CA TYR A 251 2.51 11.21 5.02
C TYR A 251 3.37 11.28 3.76
N ILE A 252 3.17 10.38 2.80
CA ILE A 252 3.93 10.33 1.53
C ILE A 252 3.70 11.60 0.71
N GLU A 253 2.47 12.09 0.59
CA GLU A 253 2.17 13.34 -0.11
C GLU A 253 2.88 14.54 0.53
N ASN A 254 2.89 14.61 1.88
CA ASN A 254 3.59 15.66 2.61
C ASN A 254 5.12 15.53 2.47
N LEU A 255 5.68 14.31 2.41
CA LEU A 255 7.09 14.09 2.08
C LEU A 255 7.43 14.63 0.70
N VAL A 256 6.66 14.26 -0.33
CA VAL A 256 6.88 14.75 -1.69
C VAL A 256 6.80 16.27 -1.75
N ARG A 257 5.87 16.87 -1.02
CA ARG A 257 5.73 18.32 -0.94
C ARG A 257 6.94 19.03 -0.31
N ILE A 258 7.71 18.37 0.56
CA ILE A 258 8.98 18.93 1.06
C ILE A 258 9.96 19.17 -0.10
N ILE A 259 9.99 18.28 -1.09
CA ILE A 259 10.93 18.33 -2.22
C ILE A 259 10.80 19.65 -2.98
N GLU A 260 9.61 20.26 -3.05
CA GLU A 260 9.38 21.55 -3.71
C GLU A 260 10.19 22.71 -3.11
N TYR A 261 10.55 22.64 -1.83
CA TYR A 261 11.26 23.71 -1.13
C TYR A 261 12.55 23.30 -0.43
N ALA A 262 12.86 22.00 -0.37
CA ALA A 262 14.12 21.43 0.08
C ALA A 262 14.55 20.28 -0.87
N PRO A 263 14.92 20.60 -2.13
CA PRO A 263 15.25 19.59 -3.14
C PRO A 263 16.46 18.72 -2.77
N GLU A 264 17.33 19.18 -1.87
CA GLU A 264 18.44 18.40 -1.33
C GLU A 264 17.99 17.14 -0.59
N LEU A 265 16.74 17.08 -0.12
CA LEU A 265 16.15 15.91 0.55
C LEU A 265 15.52 14.91 -0.43
N LYS A 266 15.48 15.20 -1.73
CA LYS A 266 14.80 14.36 -2.74
C LYS A 266 15.27 12.91 -2.68
N SER A 267 16.58 12.68 -2.71
CA SER A 267 17.17 11.33 -2.70
C SER A 267 16.82 10.59 -1.40
N ASP A 268 16.96 11.25 -0.25
CA ASP A 268 16.66 10.66 1.06
C ASP A 268 15.18 10.30 1.19
N ILE A 269 14.28 11.17 0.70
CA ILE A 269 12.83 10.96 0.76
C ILE A 269 12.39 9.77 -0.09
N PHE A 270 12.84 9.68 -1.36
CA PHE A 270 12.47 8.53 -2.19
C PHE A 270 13.07 7.22 -1.67
N SER A 271 14.29 7.27 -1.10
CA SER A 271 14.91 6.12 -0.44
C SER A 271 14.10 5.67 0.77
N LEU A 272 13.68 6.60 1.63
CA LEU A 272 12.82 6.33 2.79
C LEU A 272 11.48 5.72 2.38
N ILE A 273 10.81 6.29 1.36
CA ILE A 273 9.53 5.75 0.87
C ILE A 273 9.72 4.32 0.35
N THR A 274 10.77 4.07 -0.42
CA THR A 274 11.06 2.73 -0.96
C THR A 274 11.36 1.72 0.16
N ASP A 275 12.19 2.09 1.14
CA ASP A 275 12.50 1.24 2.30
C ASP A 275 11.25 0.87 3.10
N ARG A 276 10.35 1.84 3.32
CA ARG A 276 9.09 1.60 4.04
C ARG A 276 8.11 0.77 3.22
N LEU A 277 8.01 1.02 1.91
CA LEU A 277 7.14 0.26 1.03
C LEU A 277 7.52 -1.22 0.99
N VAL A 278 8.81 -1.53 0.84
CA VAL A 278 9.29 -2.92 0.84
C VAL A 278 8.95 -3.64 2.15
N LYS A 279 9.06 -2.97 3.30
CA LYS A 279 8.70 -3.55 4.59
C LYS A 279 7.19 -3.81 4.72
N ILE A 280 6.36 -2.88 4.24
CA ILE A 280 4.91 -3.05 4.20
C ILE A 280 4.53 -4.21 3.27
N ASP A 281 5.16 -4.31 2.10
CA ASP A 281 4.95 -5.38 1.13
C ASP A 281 5.26 -6.76 1.74
N VAL A 282 6.43 -6.90 2.38
CA VAL A 282 6.83 -8.16 3.03
C VAL A 282 5.89 -8.54 4.17
N GLN A 283 5.48 -7.57 5.00
CA GLN A 283 4.53 -7.83 6.08
C GLN A 283 3.19 -8.31 5.51
N MET A 284 2.64 -7.59 4.52
CA MET A 284 1.40 -7.96 3.86
C MET A 284 1.47 -9.36 3.23
N GLN A 285 2.59 -9.72 2.60
CA GLN A 285 2.78 -11.06 2.05
C GLN A 285 2.83 -12.13 3.13
N THR A 286 3.47 -11.85 4.26
CA THR A 286 3.49 -12.78 5.41
C THR A 286 2.07 -12.97 5.95
N ASP A 287 1.30 -11.88 6.09
CA ASP A 287 -0.08 -11.94 6.56
C ASP A 287 -1.00 -12.70 5.58
N LEU A 288 -0.73 -12.62 4.27
CA LEU A 288 -1.45 -13.37 3.24
C LEU A 288 -1.10 -14.86 3.24
N ASP A 289 0.19 -15.20 3.37
CA ASP A 289 0.67 -16.59 3.41
C ASP A 289 0.19 -17.34 4.68
N ASP A 290 -0.19 -16.61 5.74
CA ASP A 290 -0.79 -17.16 6.97
C ASP A 290 -2.28 -17.53 6.81
N ILE A 291 -2.94 -17.09 5.74
CA ILE A 291 -4.36 -17.36 5.43
C ILE A 291 -4.46 -18.47 4.38
N GLU A 292 -5.53 -19.28 4.43
CA GLU A 292 -5.79 -20.30 3.41
C GLU A 292 -5.95 -19.66 2.01
N ASP A 293 -5.29 -20.24 0.99
CA ASP A 293 -5.19 -19.71 -0.38
C ASP A 293 -6.55 -19.35 -1.01
N GLU A 294 -7.60 -20.15 -0.74
CA GLU A 294 -8.96 -19.90 -1.22
C GLU A 294 -9.55 -18.61 -0.64
N VAL A 295 -9.31 -18.34 0.64
CA VAL A 295 -9.77 -17.13 1.33
C VAL A 295 -8.98 -15.92 0.83
N ALA A 296 -7.66 -16.04 0.69
CA ALA A 296 -6.82 -14.99 0.11
C ALA A 296 -7.30 -14.57 -1.29
N ALA A 297 -7.64 -15.54 -2.14
CA ALA A 297 -8.17 -15.28 -3.48
C ALA A 297 -9.51 -14.53 -3.44
N THR A 298 -10.43 -14.89 -2.52
CA THR A 298 -11.71 -14.18 -2.37
C THR A 298 -11.55 -12.74 -1.91
N ILE A 299 -10.58 -12.44 -1.03
CA ILE A 299 -10.28 -11.08 -0.58
C ILE A 299 -9.84 -10.21 -1.77
N VAL A 300 -8.87 -10.68 -2.55
CA VAL A 300 -8.38 -9.95 -3.73
C VAL A 300 -9.50 -9.70 -4.74
N GLN A 301 -10.36 -10.71 -4.96
CA GLN A 301 -11.51 -10.59 -5.85
C GLN A 301 -12.55 -9.60 -5.34
N ALA A 302 -12.82 -9.59 -4.02
CA ALA A 302 -13.77 -8.66 -3.40
C ALA A 302 -13.31 -7.20 -3.52
N ILE A 303 -12.01 -6.92 -3.33
CA ILE A 303 -11.44 -5.58 -3.52
C ILE A 303 -11.54 -5.18 -5.00
N SER A 304 -11.27 -6.10 -5.93
CA SER A 304 -11.37 -5.83 -7.37
C SER A 304 -12.80 -5.48 -7.82
N MET A 305 -13.82 -6.01 -7.13
CA MET A 305 -15.23 -5.73 -7.41
C MET A 305 -15.76 -4.45 -6.76
N GLN A 306 -15.02 -3.86 -5.80
CA GLN A 306 -15.37 -2.53 -5.29
C GLN A 306 -15.00 -1.47 -6.35
N PRO A 307 -15.92 -0.56 -6.70
CA PRO A 307 -15.58 0.52 -7.62
C PRO A 307 -14.41 1.31 -7.02
N PRO A 308 -13.44 1.76 -7.83
CA PRO A 308 -12.37 2.60 -7.33
C PRO A 308 -13.01 3.78 -6.64
N SER A 309 -12.76 3.93 -5.34
CA SER A 309 -13.18 5.09 -4.55
C SER A 309 -12.53 6.34 -5.15
N GLY A 310 -13.15 6.84 -6.21
CA GLY A 310 -12.77 8.07 -6.88
C GLY A 310 -12.95 9.20 -5.89
N ASN A 311 -11.87 9.93 -5.67
CA ASN A 311 -11.68 10.99 -4.68
C ASN A 311 -11.31 10.49 -3.27
N ILE A 312 -10.00 10.32 -3.07
CA ILE A 312 -9.31 10.28 -1.77
C ILE A 312 -9.58 11.56 -0.93
N HIS A 313 -10.23 12.58 -1.51
CA HIS A 313 -10.42 13.89 -0.90
C HIS A 313 -11.81 14.26 -0.35
N GLU A 314 -12.89 13.47 -0.52
CA GLU A 314 -14.22 13.91 -0.05
C GLU A 314 -15.14 12.83 0.55
N VAL A 315 -14.59 11.82 1.23
CA VAL A 315 -15.40 11.01 2.16
C VAL A 315 -14.93 11.26 3.59
N ASP A 316 -15.73 12.08 4.27
CA ASP A 316 -15.60 12.46 5.67
C ASP A 316 -15.96 11.24 6.55
N GLU A 317 -15.09 10.24 6.60
CA GLU A 317 -15.10 9.22 7.67
C GLU A 317 -14.42 9.80 8.91
N ASP A 318 -15.03 10.84 9.47
CA ASP A 318 -14.96 11.09 10.91
C ASP A 318 -16.21 10.44 11.54
N SER A 319 -16.43 9.15 11.24
CA SER A 319 -17.11 8.29 12.18
C SER A 319 -16.04 7.94 13.20
N GLU A 320 -16.06 8.57 14.36
CA GLU A 320 -15.36 7.98 15.50
C GLU A 320 -15.79 6.51 15.53
N GLU A 321 -14.83 5.60 15.38
CA GLU A 321 -15.04 4.19 15.70
C GLU A 321 -15.58 4.20 17.13
N SER A 322 -16.90 4.11 17.22
CA SER A 322 -17.52 3.74 18.46
C SER A 322 -17.09 2.30 18.62
N ASP A 323 -16.05 2.11 19.43
CA ASP A 323 -15.84 0.92 20.24
C ASP A 323 -17.15 0.66 21.01
N ASP A 324 -18.17 0.19 20.31
CA ASP A 324 -19.28 -0.51 20.93
C ASP A 324 -18.73 -1.90 21.18
N ASP A 325 -18.05 -2.03 22.32
CA ASP A 325 -17.70 -3.29 22.98
C ASP A 325 -18.97 -4.14 23.08
N MET A 326 -19.29 -4.88 22.01
CA MET A 326 -20.35 -5.88 22.05
C MET A 326 -19.82 -7.07 22.83
N ALA A 327 -20.10 -7.01 24.13
CA ALA A 327 -19.83 -8.02 25.11
C ALA A 327 -20.33 -9.42 24.66
N THR A 328 -19.35 -10.31 24.49
CA THR A 328 -19.38 -11.76 24.73
C THR A 328 -20.39 -12.62 23.95
N SER A 329 -19.87 -13.37 22.98
CA SER A 329 -20.14 -14.81 22.87
C SER A 329 -18.94 -15.49 22.21
N ASP A 330 -18.37 -16.50 22.88
CA ASP A 330 -17.37 -17.41 22.32
C ASP A 330 -17.83 -17.94 20.96
N ASP A 331 -17.15 -17.55 19.89
CA ASP A 331 -17.20 -18.25 18.60
C ASP A 331 -15.87 -18.06 17.88
N GLU A 332 -15.20 -19.17 17.56
CA GLU A 332 -13.90 -19.19 16.86
C GLU A 332 -13.98 -18.49 15.49
N SER A 333 -15.19 -18.27 14.95
CA SER A 333 -15.44 -17.60 13.67
C SER A 333 -15.23 -16.08 13.66
N HIS A 334 -15.15 -15.41 14.81
CA HIS A 334 -15.05 -13.94 14.87
C HIS A 334 -13.60 -13.44 14.72
N ASP A 335 -12.62 -14.27 15.08
CA ASP A 335 -11.19 -13.97 14.94
C ASP A 335 -10.77 -14.02 13.46
N ASP A 336 -11.29 -14.98 12.70
CA ASP A 336 -10.98 -15.12 11.28
C ASP A 336 -11.55 -13.96 10.45
N ALA A 337 -12.78 -13.52 10.76
CA ALA A 337 -13.37 -12.34 10.11
C ALA A 337 -12.54 -11.06 10.37
N LYS A 338 -11.98 -10.91 11.57
CA LYS A 338 -11.12 -9.78 11.90
C LYS A 338 -9.79 -9.85 11.14
N ARG A 339 -9.14 -11.03 11.10
CA ARG A 339 -7.90 -11.24 10.32
C ARG A 339 -8.10 -10.98 8.83
N ILE A 340 -9.20 -11.45 8.26
CA ILE A 340 -9.57 -11.22 6.86
C ILE A 340 -9.67 -9.71 6.57
N LYS A 341 -10.33 -8.96 7.46
CA LYS A 341 -10.44 -7.50 7.32
C LYS A 341 -9.08 -6.81 7.43
N GLU A 342 -8.23 -7.21 8.38
CA GLU A 342 -6.89 -6.65 8.54
C GLU A 342 -6.02 -6.88 7.28
N VAL A 343 -6.10 -8.07 6.69
CA VAL A 343 -5.40 -8.38 5.42
C VAL A 343 -5.97 -7.58 4.26
N GLN A 344 -7.31 -7.45 4.17
CA GLN A 344 -7.94 -6.59 3.17
C GLN A 344 -7.44 -5.14 3.29
N ASP A 345 -7.43 -4.58 4.49
CA ASP A 345 -6.97 -3.21 4.76
C ASP A 345 -5.48 -3.04 4.39
N ASN A 346 -4.66 -4.06 4.61
CA ASN A 346 -3.24 -4.07 4.22
C ASN A 346 -3.05 -4.12 2.70
N VAL A 347 -3.84 -4.92 1.98
CA VAL A 347 -3.83 -4.97 0.50
C VAL A 347 -4.25 -3.63 -0.10
N GLU A 348 -5.37 -3.05 0.37
CA GLU A 348 -5.82 -1.74 -0.11
C GLU A 348 -4.82 -0.62 0.17
N LYS A 349 -4.16 -0.67 1.33
CA LYS A 349 -3.11 0.28 1.72
C LYS A 349 -1.91 0.16 0.82
N MET A 350 -1.42 -1.06 0.56
CA MET A 350 -0.30 -1.31 -0.35
C MET A 350 -0.61 -0.84 -1.77
N ASP A 351 -1.80 -1.17 -2.26
CA ASP A 351 -2.27 -0.81 -3.60
C ASP A 351 -2.37 0.71 -3.79
N ALA A 352 -2.95 1.42 -2.82
CA ALA A 352 -3.05 2.87 -2.86
C ALA A 352 -1.67 3.56 -2.82
N ILE A 353 -0.72 3.04 -2.02
CA ILE A 353 0.63 3.60 -1.97
C ILE A 353 1.36 3.37 -3.29
N LEU A 354 1.24 2.19 -3.90
CA LEU A 354 1.86 1.92 -5.20
C LEU A 354 1.23 2.75 -6.32
N ASP A 355 -0.10 2.88 -6.36
CA ASP A 355 -0.78 3.74 -7.34
C ASP A 355 -0.33 5.21 -7.24
N LEU A 356 -0.18 5.72 -6.00
CA LEU A 356 0.39 7.04 -5.74
C LEU A 356 1.83 7.11 -6.27
N LEU A 357 2.67 6.11 -6.02
CA LEU A 357 4.07 6.13 -6.47
C LEU A 357 4.19 6.07 -7.99
N PHE A 358 3.43 5.22 -8.68
CA PHE A 358 3.40 5.25 -10.14
C PHE A 358 3.03 6.65 -10.66
N SER A 359 1.98 7.25 -10.09
CA SER A 359 1.55 8.62 -10.43
C SER A 359 2.62 9.68 -10.14
N LEU A 360 3.41 9.50 -9.08
CA LEU A 360 4.50 10.40 -8.71
C LEU A 360 5.71 10.30 -9.65
N TYR A 361 6.00 9.10 -10.15
CA TYR A 361 7.13 8.88 -11.06
C TYR A 361 6.80 9.21 -12.52
N GLU A 362 5.55 9.00 -12.97
CA GLU A 362 5.13 9.19 -14.38
C GLU A 362 5.54 10.54 -15.01
N PRO A 363 5.44 11.71 -14.32
CA PRO A 363 5.88 12.98 -14.89
C PRO A 363 7.37 13.03 -15.27
N TYR A 364 8.22 12.29 -14.54
CA TYR A 364 9.66 12.24 -14.83
C TYR A 364 9.98 11.43 -16.09
N PHE A 365 9.09 10.52 -16.48
CA PHE A 365 9.24 9.64 -17.65
C PHE A 365 8.36 10.04 -18.83
N SER A 366 7.71 11.21 -18.77
CA SER A 366 6.94 11.77 -19.90
C SER A 366 7.80 12.01 -21.14
N ASP A 367 9.07 12.39 -20.94
CA ASP A 367 10.12 12.28 -21.96
C ASP A 367 11.17 11.27 -21.47
N PRO A 368 11.05 9.98 -21.87
CA PRO A 368 11.96 8.93 -21.43
C PRO A 368 13.42 9.17 -21.81
N ASN A 369 13.71 10.01 -22.81
CA ASN A 369 15.09 10.29 -23.25
C ASN A 369 15.70 11.52 -22.58
N SER A 370 14.99 12.13 -21.63
CA SER A 370 15.46 13.29 -20.89
C SER A 370 16.53 12.92 -19.84
N ILE A 371 17.36 13.89 -19.48
CA ILE A 371 18.34 13.75 -18.39
C ILE A 371 17.63 13.52 -17.05
N GLU A 372 16.42 14.07 -16.90
CA GLU A 372 15.62 13.90 -15.69
C GLU A 372 15.13 12.47 -15.54
N ALA A 373 14.60 11.85 -16.62
CA ALA A 373 14.25 10.43 -16.66
C ALA A 373 15.45 9.54 -16.32
N ALA A 374 16.61 9.79 -16.94
CA ALA A 374 17.83 9.03 -16.66
C ALA A 374 18.25 9.14 -15.18
N THR A 375 18.25 10.35 -14.60
CA THR A 375 18.63 10.57 -13.20
C THR A 375 17.66 9.91 -12.23
N MET A 376 16.36 9.97 -12.54
CA MET A 376 15.32 9.32 -11.73
C MET A 376 15.43 7.80 -11.81
N PHE A 377 15.72 7.26 -12.99
CA PHE A 377 15.93 5.84 -13.18
C PHE A 377 17.20 5.34 -12.48
N ASP A 378 18.30 6.08 -12.52
CA ASP A 378 19.52 5.77 -11.76
C ASP A 378 19.23 5.71 -10.25
N SER A 379 18.36 6.59 -9.76
CA SER A 379 17.91 6.57 -8.37
C SER A 379 17.08 5.31 -8.07
N LEU A 380 16.14 4.93 -8.93
CA LEU A 380 15.37 3.68 -8.82
C LEU A 380 16.28 2.44 -8.85
N LEU A 381 17.26 2.40 -9.75
CA LEU A 381 18.28 1.33 -9.81
C LEU A 381 19.15 1.27 -8.55
N GLY A 382 19.45 2.43 -7.96
CA GLY A 382 20.12 2.53 -6.68
C GLY A 382 19.30 1.86 -5.57
N HIS A 383 18.02 2.21 -5.47
CA HIS A 383 17.11 1.60 -4.49
C HIS A 383 16.91 0.11 -4.73
N PHE A 384 16.85 -0.34 -5.99
CA PHE A 384 16.81 -1.75 -6.31
C PHE A 384 18.01 -2.50 -5.73
N GLN A 385 19.22 -1.99 -5.93
CA GLN A 385 20.44 -2.64 -5.45
C GLN A 385 20.58 -2.67 -3.94
N THR A 386 20.14 -1.62 -3.24
CA THR A 386 20.38 -1.44 -1.80
C THR A 386 19.20 -1.83 -0.91
N ILE A 387 17.97 -1.82 -1.45
CA ILE A 387 16.72 -2.01 -0.69
C ILE A 387 15.93 -3.21 -1.20
N ILE A 388 15.58 -3.24 -2.49
CA ILE A 388 14.65 -4.25 -3.04
C ILE A 388 15.34 -5.62 -3.16
N LEU A 389 16.49 -5.69 -3.86
CA LEU A 389 17.20 -6.95 -4.11
C LEU A 389 17.64 -7.67 -2.82
N PRO A 390 18.13 -6.98 -1.76
CA PRO A 390 18.48 -7.64 -0.51
C PRO A 390 17.27 -8.12 0.30
N THR A 391 16.08 -7.63 0.00
CA THR A 391 14.86 -7.96 0.76
C THR A 391 14.11 -9.09 0.09
N TYR A 392 14.08 -10.24 0.77
CA TYR A 392 13.37 -11.43 0.32
C TYR A 392 11.85 -11.25 0.52
N HIS A 393 11.03 -11.94 -0.29
CA HIS A 393 9.56 -11.93 -0.27
C HIS A 393 8.80 -10.66 -0.71
N SER A 394 9.45 -9.54 -1.03
CA SER A 394 8.74 -8.41 -1.67
C SER A 394 8.23 -8.82 -3.06
N ARG A 395 6.94 -8.62 -3.34
CA ARG A 395 6.28 -9.03 -4.60
C ARG A 395 5.83 -7.86 -5.47
N HIS A 396 5.63 -6.68 -4.89
CA HIS A 396 4.98 -5.57 -5.61
C HIS A 396 5.91 -4.37 -5.83
N THR A 397 6.78 -4.03 -4.88
CA THR A 397 7.62 -2.81 -4.97
C THR A 397 8.49 -2.81 -6.24
N GLN A 398 9.01 -3.97 -6.64
CA GLN A 398 9.81 -4.13 -7.86
C GLN A 398 9.10 -3.71 -9.15
N PHE A 399 7.76 -3.69 -9.16
CA PHE A 399 7.00 -3.32 -10.36
C PHE A 399 7.12 -1.84 -10.73
N LEU A 400 7.51 -0.98 -9.79
CA LEU A 400 7.93 0.40 -10.12
C LEU A 400 9.10 0.37 -11.12
N LEU A 401 10.11 -0.44 -10.84
CA LEU A 401 11.26 -0.58 -11.74
C LEU A 401 10.88 -1.30 -13.03
N PHE A 402 10.03 -2.33 -12.96
CA PHE A 402 9.53 -3.07 -14.12
C PHE A 402 8.85 -2.16 -15.14
N HIS A 403 7.95 -1.29 -14.68
CA HIS A 403 7.21 -0.34 -15.52
C HIS A 403 8.15 0.71 -16.13
N PHE A 404 8.92 1.43 -15.31
CA PHE A 404 9.74 2.54 -15.81
C PHE A 404 10.97 2.09 -16.60
N ALA A 405 11.49 0.88 -16.38
CA ALA A 405 12.58 0.32 -17.20
C ALA A 405 12.16 0.11 -18.66
N GLN A 406 10.87 -0.05 -18.93
CA GLN A 406 10.34 -0.37 -20.26
C GLN A 406 9.99 0.87 -21.09
N LYS A 407 10.09 2.08 -20.53
CA LYS A 407 9.74 3.34 -21.21
C LYS A 407 10.71 3.73 -22.35
N ALA A 408 11.95 3.21 -22.35
CA ALA A 408 12.93 3.43 -23.42
C ALA A 408 13.94 2.27 -23.51
N GLU A 409 14.48 2.02 -24.71
CA GLU A 409 15.41 0.91 -24.97
C GLU A 409 16.66 0.98 -24.08
N TYR A 410 17.24 2.17 -23.89
CA TYR A 410 18.43 2.32 -23.05
C TYR A 410 18.16 2.06 -21.55
N LEU A 411 16.91 2.22 -21.11
CA LEU A 411 16.50 1.93 -19.73
C LEU A 411 16.37 0.41 -19.53
N VAL A 412 15.84 -0.31 -20.53
CA VAL A 412 15.82 -1.78 -20.59
C VAL A 412 17.25 -2.31 -20.50
N ASP A 413 18.16 -1.79 -21.32
CA ASP A 413 19.58 -2.16 -21.33
C ASP A 413 20.25 -1.85 -19.99
N SER A 414 19.95 -0.70 -19.38
CA SER A 414 20.51 -0.31 -18.09
C SER A 414 20.08 -1.24 -16.97
N PHE A 415 18.80 -1.63 -16.91
CA PHE A 415 18.31 -2.57 -15.89
C PHE A 415 18.82 -3.99 -16.13
N ALA A 416 18.72 -4.50 -17.35
CA ALA A 416 19.22 -5.83 -17.70
C ALA A 416 20.74 -5.94 -17.46
N GLY A 417 21.51 -4.95 -17.90
CA GLY A 417 22.96 -4.87 -17.67
C GLY A 417 23.31 -4.80 -16.18
N THR A 418 22.53 -4.06 -15.39
CA THR A 418 22.67 -4.04 -13.93
C THR A 418 22.42 -5.43 -13.34
N CYS A 419 21.33 -6.11 -13.68
CA CYS A 419 21.05 -7.46 -13.20
C CYS A 419 22.12 -8.49 -13.61
N VAL A 420 22.64 -8.42 -14.84
CA VAL A 420 23.76 -9.25 -15.32
C VAL A 420 24.99 -9.04 -14.43
N LYS A 421 25.37 -7.78 -14.18
CA LYS A 421 26.49 -7.43 -13.31
C LYS A 421 26.28 -8.00 -11.90
N LEU A 422 25.10 -7.83 -11.32
CA LEU A 422 24.78 -8.30 -9.98
C LEU A 422 24.75 -9.83 -9.88
N ALA A 423 24.33 -10.53 -10.94
CA ALA A 423 24.24 -11.98 -10.99
C ALA A 423 25.61 -12.67 -11.15
N PHE A 424 26.54 -12.07 -11.90
CA PHE A 424 27.78 -12.75 -12.32
C PHE A 424 29.06 -12.19 -11.68
N GLU A 425 28.98 -11.16 -10.84
CA GLU A 425 30.12 -10.68 -10.04
C GLU A 425 30.49 -11.65 -8.89
N ASP A 426 31.67 -12.26 -8.93
CA ASP A 426 32.12 -13.25 -7.93
C ASP A 426 32.26 -12.73 -6.50
N ASN A 427 32.42 -11.43 -6.31
CA ASN A 427 32.60 -10.83 -4.99
C ASN A 427 31.28 -10.65 -4.21
N ARG A 428 30.15 -11.15 -4.74
CA ARG A 428 28.83 -11.03 -4.12
C ARG A 428 28.36 -12.33 -3.46
N PRO A 429 27.59 -12.25 -2.35
CA PRO A 429 26.93 -13.41 -1.76
C PRO A 429 26.12 -14.21 -2.79
N ALA A 430 26.22 -15.54 -2.75
CA ALA A 430 25.54 -16.41 -3.71
C ALA A 430 24.02 -16.18 -3.76
N VAL A 431 23.38 -15.91 -2.61
CA VAL A 431 21.93 -15.63 -2.53
C VAL A 431 21.55 -14.41 -3.38
N LEU A 432 22.32 -13.32 -3.30
CA LEU A 432 22.05 -12.11 -4.10
C LEU A 432 22.32 -12.35 -5.59
N ARG A 433 23.32 -13.16 -5.92
CA ARG A 433 23.58 -13.56 -7.32
C ARG A 433 22.43 -14.37 -7.91
N GLN A 434 21.91 -15.33 -7.15
CA GLN A 434 20.76 -16.16 -7.51
C GLN A 434 19.50 -15.31 -7.67
N ALA A 435 19.21 -14.42 -6.72
CA ALA A 435 18.10 -13.49 -6.81
C ALA A 435 18.22 -12.56 -8.03
N SER A 436 19.42 -12.04 -8.31
CA SER A 436 19.66 -11.18 -9.49
C SER A 436 19.43 -11.92 -10.80
N ALA A 437 19.80 -13.20 -10.89
CA ALA A 437 19.51 -14.04 -12.05
C ALA A 437 18.00 -14.26 -12.23
N ALA A 438 17.26 -14.45 -11.13
CA ALA A 438 15.80 -14.55 -11.17
C ALA A 438 15.13 -13.23 -11.60
N TYR A 439 15.58 -12.08 -11.09
CA TYR A 439 15.12 -10.75 -11.55
C TYR A 439 15.39 -10.54 -13.04
N LEU A 440 16.59 -10.89 -13.52
CA LEU A 440 16.96 -10.79 -14.93
C LEU A 440 16.04 -11.64 -15.81
N ALA A 441 15.91 -12.92 -15.49
CA ALA A 441 15.07 -13.84 -16.27
C ALA A 441 13.60 -13.44 -16.24
N SER A 442 13.09 -13.06 -15.06
CA SER A 442 11.71 -12.64 -14.91
C SER A 442 11.42 -11.36 -15.70
N PHE A 443 12.34 -10.39 -15.72
CA PHE A 443 12.17 -9.16 -16.47
C PHE A 443 12.15 -9.42 -17.98
N VAL A 444 13.13 -10.18 -18.48
CA VAL A 444 13.24 -10.49 -19.92
C VAL A 444 12.08 -11.38 -20.40
N ALA A 445 11.59 -12.28 -19.55
CA ALA A 445 10.46 -13.14 -19.88
C ALA A 445 9.12 -12.39 -19.88
N ARG A 446 8.89 -11.54 -18.88
CA ARG A 446 7.59 -10.90 -18.62
C ARG A 446 7.45 -9.50 -19.21
N GLY A 447 8.55 -8.83 -19.56
CA GLY A 447 8.50 -7.47 -20.11
C GLY A 447 8.05 -7.44 -21.57
N ALA A 448 6.89 -6.81 -21.82
CA ALA A 448 6.29 -6.69 -23.15
C ALA A 448 7.11 -5.81 -24.10
N HIS A 449 7.82 -4.81 -23.57
CA HIS A 449 8.61 -3.85 -24.35
C HIS A 449 10.11 -4.20 -24.39
N VAL A 450 10.50 -5.39 -23.94
CA VAL A 450 11.88 -5.89 -24.05
C VAL A 450 12.12 -6.40 -25.48
N GLN A 451 13.09 -5.80 -26.17
CA GLN A 451 13.39 -6.13 -27.57
C GLN A 451 13.97 -7.55 -27.70
N PRO A 452 13.66 -8.28 -28.80
CA PRO A 452 14.23 -9.61 -29.05
C PRO A 452 15.77 -9.65 -29.05
N SER A 453 16.43 -8.55 -29.46
CA SER A 453 17.88 -8.40 -29.38
C SER A 453 18.40 -8.52 -27.95
N VAL A 454 17.74 -7.85 -26.99
CA VAL A 454 18.07 -7.91 -25.56
C VAL A 454 17.87 -9.32 -25.02
N VAL A 455 16.77 -10.00 -25.39
CA VAL A 455 16.51 -11.40 -25.01
C VAL A 455 17.67 -12.29 -25.45
N ARG A 456 18.09 -12.21 -26.71
CA ARG A 456 19.20 -13.01 -27.27
C ARG A 456 20.53 -12.73 -26.56
N VAL A 457 20.85 -11.46 -26.32
CA VAL A 457 22.08 -11.05 -25.62
C VAL A 457 22.09 -11.58 -24.19
N VAL A 458 20.98 -11.45 -23.47
CA VAL A 458 20.85 -11.96 -22.10
C VAL A 458 20.95 -13.49 -22.08
N PHE A 459 20.27 -14.18 -23.00
CA PHE A 459 20.31 -15.63 -23.11
C PHE A 459 21.73 -16.15 -23.37
N ASP A 460 22.46 -15.52 -24.29
CA ASP A 460 23.87 -15.85 -24.59
C ASP A 460 24.80 -15.55 -23.40
N THR A 461 24.58 -14.42 -22.70
CA THR A 461 25.36 -14.04 -21.52
C THR A 461 25.16 -15.04 -20.36
N ILE A 462 23.92 -15.42 -20.09
CA ILE A 462 23.57 -16.45 -19.09
C ILE A 462 24.21 -17.79 -19.49
N GLY A 463 24.11 -18.18 -20.77
CA GLY A 463 24.70 -19.42 -21.30
C GLY A 463 26.21 -19.48 -21.17
N SER A 464 26.90 -18.39 -21.51
CA SER A 464 28.36 -18.26 -21.36
C SER A 464 28.80 -18.39 -19.90
N ASN A 465 28.06 -17.76 -18.98
CA ASN A 465 28.31 -17.88 -17.55
C ASN A 465 28.05 -19.32 -17.04
N LEU A 466 27.03 -20.01 -17.54
CA LEU A 466 26.76 -21.40 -17.20
C LEU A 466 27.87 -22.34 -17.65
N ASP A 467 28.43 -22.13 -18.86
CA ASP A 467 29.56 -22.92 -19.34
C ASP A 467 30.82 -22.70 -18.48
N MET A 468 31.07 -21.47 -18.02
CA MET A 468 32.15 -21.16 -17.08
C MET A 468 31.95 -21.88 -15.74
N LEU A 469 30.77 -21.72 -15.11
CA LEU A 469 30.42 -22.40 -13.86
C LEU A 469 30.51 -23.92 -14.00
N ARG A 470 30.08 -24.47 -15.14
CA ARG A 470 30.18 -25.90 -15.44
C ARG A 470 31.63 -26.35 -15.49
N ALA A 471 32.47 -25.68 -16.28
CA ALA A 471 33.87 -26.05 -16.43
C ALA A 471 34.65 -26.03 -15.10
N GLU A 472 34.37 -25.05 -14.24
CA GLU A 472 35.01 -24.94 -12.93
C GLU A 472 34.58 -26.05 -11.95
N ASN A 473 33.31 -26.45 -11.99
CA ASN A 473 32.72 -27.33 -10.99
C ASN A 473 32.69 -28.81 -11.40
N GLU A 474 32.65 -29.11 -12.70
CA GLU A 474 32.43 -30.46 -13.24
C GLU A 474 33.49 -31.46 -12.81
N ILE A 475 34.76 -31.05 -12.72
CA ILE A 475 35.89 -31.91 -12.30
C ILE A 475 35.68 -32.46 -10.88
N THR A 476 35.07 -31.66 -10.02
CA THR A 476 34.84 -31.99 -8.60
C THR A 476 33.42 -32.47 -8.33
N CYS A 477 32.58 -32.53 -9.37
CA CYS A 477 31.18 -32.88 -9.25
C CYS A 477 31.04 -34.40 -9.07
N ARG A 478 30.34 -34.82 -8.01
CA ARG A 478 30.00 -36.23 -7.74
C ARG A 478 28.52 -36.55 -7.99
N GLY A 479 27.78 -35.59 -8.53
CA GLY A 479 26.34 -35.63 -8.70
C GLY A 479 25.67 -34.30 -8.33
N PRO A 480 24.33 -34.23 -8.42
CA PRO A 480 23.58 -33.02 -8.14
C PRO A 480 23.62 -32.62 -6.65
N ASP A 481 24.01 -31.38 -6.37
CA ASP A 481 24.10 -30.84 -5.00
C ASP A 481 23.76 -29.34 -4.98
N LEU A 482 22.52 -29.02 -4.60
CA LEU A 482 21.98 -27.66 -4.54
C LEU A 482 22.82 -26.73 -3.66
N ARG A 483 23.33 -27.21 -2.52
CA ARG A 483 24.09 -26.36 -1.59
C ARG A 483 25.42 -25.93 -2.18
N ARG A 484 26.05 -26.84 -2.94
CA ARG A 484 27.36 -26.61 -3.53
C ARG A 484 27.29 -25.83 -4.84
N PHE A 485 26.28 -26.10 -5.67
CA PHE A 485 26.16 -25.54 -7.02
C PHE A 485 24.92 -24.65 -7.19
N GLY A 486 24.41 -24.05 -6.10
CA GLY A 486 23.16 -23.28 -6.12
C GLY A 486 23.12 -22.18 -7.18
N THR A 487 24.22 -21.45 -7.38
CA THR A 487 24.29 -20.42 -8.43
C THR A 487 24.15 -21.01 -9.83
N PHE A 488 24.74 -22.18 -10.10
CA PHE A 488 24.60 -22.87 -11.38
C PHE A 488 23.15 -23.30 -11.62
N TYR A 489 22.48 -23.86 -10.61
CA TYR A 489 21.08 -24.28 -10.74
C TYR A 489 20.13 -23.10 -10.90
N ALA A 490 20.29 -22.03 -10.13
CA ALA A 490 19.45 -20.83 -10.26
C ALA A 490 19.63 -20.17 -11.62
N THR A 491 20.87 -20.08 -12.11
CA THR A 491 21.18 -19.55 -13.44
C THR A 491 20.62 -20.45 -14.55
N THR A 492 20.63 -21.78 -14.35
CA THR A 492 20.01 -22.71 -15.30
C THR A 492 18.50 -22.54 -15.31
N GLN A 493 17.85 -22.47 -14.14
CA GLN A 493 16.41 -22.23 -14.01
C GLN A 493 15.99 -20.92 -14.67
N ALA A 494 16.77 -19.85 -14.48
CA ALA A 494 16.60 -18.56 -15.15
C ALA A 494 16.62 -18.71 -16.69
N LEU A 495 17.58 -19.47 -17.23
CA LEU A 495 17.68 -19.74 -18.67
C LEU A 495 16.48 -20.55 -19.20
N LEU A 496 16.07 -21.60 -18.49
CA LEU A 496 14.90 -22.42 -18.86
C LEU A 496 13.62 -21.57 -18.84
N TYR A 497 13.47 -20.70 -17.84
CA TYR A 497 12.32 -19.81 -17.73
C TYR A 497 12.23 -18.82 -18.90
N ILE A 498 13.34 -18.18 -19.28
CA ILE A 498 13.38 -17.31 -20.47
C ILE A 498 13.00 -18.11 -21.72
N PHE A 499 13.50 -19.34 -21.87
CA PHE A 499 13.15 -20.19 -23.01
C PHE A 499 11.64 -20.44 -23.07
N CYS A 500 11.01 -20.82 -21.96
CA CYS A 500 9.57 -21.12 -21.93
C CYS A 500 8.72 -19.92 -22.41
N PHE A 501 9.07 -18.69 -22.00
CA PHE A 501 8.33 -17.49 -22.37
C PHE A 501 8.70 -16.91 -23.74
N ARG A 502 10.00 -16.91 -24.09
CA ARG A 502 10.56 -16.12 -25.19
C ARG A 502 11.23 -16.97 -26.27
N TRP A 503 10.89 -18.26 -26.39
CA TRP A 503 11.46 -19.14 -27.42
C TRP A 503 11.35 -18.58 -28.84
N ARG A 504 10.27 -17.83 -29.14
CA ARG A 504 10.07 -17.17 -30.45
C ARG A 504 11.20 -16.20 -30.79
N ASP A 505 11.68 -15.46 -29.80
CA ASP A 505 12.78 -14.51 -29.99
C ASP A 505 14.13 -15.21 -30.23
N LEU A 506 14.25 -16.50 -29.89
CA LEU A 506 15.45 -17.30 -30.12
C LEU A 506 15.50 -17.93 -31.53
N ILE A 507 14.48 -17.69 -32.36
CA ILE A 507 14.40 -18.14 -33.75
C ILE A 507 14.87 -17.01 -34.67
N THR A 508 15.64 -17.38 -35.71
CA THR A 508 16.24 -16.45 -36.68
C THR A 508 15.47 -16.42 -38.00
N SER A 509 14.68 -17.44 -38.31
CA SER A 509 13.82 -17.47 -39.50
C SER A 509 12.65 -16.49 -39.35
N ALA A 510 12.71 -15.38 -40.09
CA ALA A 510 11.67 -14.35 -40.12
C ALA A 510 10.35 -14.87 -40.73
N ASP A 511 10.45 -15.77 -41.71
CA ASP A 511 9.31 -16.29 -42.50
C ASP A 511 8.31 -17.12 -41.67
N VAL A 512 8.66 -17.54 -40.45
CA VAL A 512 7.82 -18.40 -39.58
C VAL A 512 6.67 -17.64 -38.93
N PHE A 513 6.76 -16.31 -38.83
CA PHE A 513 5.83 -15.47 -38.08
C PHE A 513 5.05 -14.48 -38.96
N GLU A 514 5.18 -14.58 -40.29
CA GLU A 514 4.39 -13.78 -41.24
C GLU A 514 3.03 -14.44 -41.56
N ASP A 515 2.85 -15.72 -41.21
CA ASP A 515 1.60 -16.46 -41.40
C ASP A 515 0.54 -16.08 -40.34
N GLU A 516 -0.72 -15.86 -40.78
CA GLU A 516 -1.86 -15.60 -39.87
C GLU A 516 -2.20 -16.81 -38.98
N ASP A 517 -1.74 -18.01 -39.33
CA ASP A 517 -1.94 -19.24 -38.56
C ASP A 517 -0.90 -19.36 -37.43
N PRO A 518 -1.33 -19.30 -36.14
CA PRO A 518 -0.43 -19.40 -35.00
C PRO A 518 0.28 -20.75 -34.85
N THR A 519 -0.09 -21.77 -35.65
CA THR A 519 0.53 -23.12 -35.65
C THR A 519 1.41 -23.39 -36.87
N ALA A 520 1.53 -22.45 -37.82
CA ALA A 520 2.28 -22.63 -39.06
C ALA A 520 3.74 -23.09 -38.83
N PHE A 521 4.34 -22.67 -37.71
CA PHE A 521 5.68 -23.03 -37.28
C PHE A 521 5.90 -24.55 -37.11
N LEU A 522 4.85 -25.34 -36.87
CA LEU A 522 4.93 -26.79 -36.73
C LEU A 522 5.29 -27.49 -38.05
N SER A 523 4.91 -26.91 -39.18
CA SER A 523 5.21 -27.46 -40.50
C SER A 523 6.60 -27.10 -41.02
N GLN A 524 7.24 -26.08 -40.43
CA GLN A 524 8.51 -25.52 -40.89
C GLN A 524 9.71 -25.96 -40.04
N GLU A 525 10.90 -26.00 -40.62
CA GLU A 525 12.14 -26.27 -39.88
C GLU A 525 12.63 -24.98 -39.21
N LEU A 526 12.59 -24.94 -37.87
CA LEU A 526 12.95 -23.76 -37.10
C LEU A 526 14.47 -23.57 -37.07
N THR A 527 14.93 -22.38 -37.46
CA THR A 527 16.36 -22.01 -37.37
C THR A 527 16.62 -21.23 -36.08
N TRP A 528 17.38 -21.83 -35.18
CA TRP A 528 17.71 -21.27 -33.88
C TRP A 528 18.96 -20.39 -33.95
N VAL A 529 19.08 -19.44 -33.02
CA VAL A 529 20.34 -18.69 -32.84
C VAL A 529 21.51 -19.69 -32.66
N PRO A 530 22.63 -19.51 -33.39
CA PRO A 530 23.74 -20.46 -33.37
C PRO A 530 24.30 -20.71 -31.96
N GLY A 531 24.59 -21.97 -31.62
CA GLY A 531 25.25 -22.33 -30.37
C GLY A 531 24.32 -22.54 -29.16
N ILE A 532 23.07 -22.05 -29.21
CA ILE A 532 22.11 -22.21 -28.09
C ILE A 532 21.84 -23.68 -27.79
N LYS A 533 21.61 -24.50 -28.82
CA LYS A 533 21.32 -25.92 -28.66
C LYS A 533 22.51 -26.67 -28.07
N GLU A 534 23.72 -26.40 -28.56
CA GLU A 534 24.96 -27.03 -28.09
C GLU A 534 25.27 -26.63 -26.64
N MET A 535 25.06 -25.37 -26.28
CA MET A 535 25.24 -24.88 -24.91
C MET A 535 24.26 -25.55 -23.95
N LEU A 536 22.95 -25.57 -24.28
CA LEU A 536 21.95 -26.22 -23.44
C LEU A 536 22.20 -27.72 -23.30
N MET A 537 22.63 -28.41 -24.37
CA MET A 537 23.02 -29.82 -24.29
C MET A 537 24.18 -30.04 -23.30
N ARG A 538 25.22 -29.22 -23.35
CA ARG A 538 26.35 -29.32 -22.40
C ARG A 538 25.93 -29.07 -20.95
N VAL A 539 25.06 -28.10 -20.72
CA VAL A 539 24.56 -27.75 -19.38
C VAL A 539 23.66 -28.84 -18.82
N ILE A 540 22.65 -29.26 -19.58
CA ILE A 540 21.63 -30.24 -19.17
C ILE A 540 22.22 -31.63 -18.91
N TYR A 541 23.10 -32.11 -19.80
CA TYR A 541 23.71 -33.44 -19.68
C TYR A 541 25.02 -33.46 -18.89
N SER A 542 25.37 -32.35 -18.22
CA SER A 542 26.52 -32.31 -17.31
C SER A 542 26.31 -33.21 -16.09
N ASN A 543 27.42 -33.55 -15.41
CA ASN A 543 27.38 -34.35 -14.16
C ASN A 543 26.56 -33.69 -13.04
N MET A 544 26.32 -32.37 -13.12
CA MET A 544 25.54 -31.62 -12.14
C MET A 544 24.03 -31.82 -12.30
N ASN A 545 23.56 -32.32 -13.46
CA ASN A 545 22.16 -32.70 -13.73
C ASN A 545 21.12 -31.65 -13.25
N PRO A 546 21.09 -30.46 -13.86
CA PRO A 546 20.22 -29.38 -13.43
C PRO A 546 18.72 -29.72 -13.51
N LEU A 547 18.28 -30.55 -14.45
CA LEU A 547 16.86 -30.93 -14.58
C LEU A 547 16.31 -31.73 -13.39
N LYS A 548 17.17 -32.28 -12.52
CA LYS A 548 16.73 -32.92 -11.27
C LYS A 548 16.57 -31.91 -10.12
N VAL A 549 17.30 -30.80 -10.16
CA VAL A 549 17.41 -29.82 -9.06
C VAL A 549 16.56 -28.57 -9.31
N CYS A 550 16.45 -28.11 -10.56
CA CYS A 550 15.54 -27.01 -10.91
C CYS A 550 14.09 -27.39 -10.62
N SER A 551 13.23 -26.38 -10.47
CA SER A 551 11.84 -26.58 -10.08
C SER A 551 11.09 -27.52 -11.04
N PRO A 552 10.38 -28.55 -10.54
CA PRO A 552 9.69 -29.52 -11.39
C PRO A 552 8.69 -28.91 -12.39
N PRO A 553 7.86 -27.90 -12.05
CA PRO A 553 6.95 -27.28 -13.01
C PRO A 553 7.70 -26.63 -14.19
N ILE A 554 8.78 -25.90 -13.92
CA ILE A 554 9.58 -25.24 -14.96
C ILE A 554 10.25 -26.29 -15.87
N VAL A 555 10.77 -27.36 -15.28
CA VAL A 555 11.41 -28.45 -16.04
C VAL A 555 10.40 -29.20 -16.91
N ALA A 556 9.19 -29.45 -16.38
CA ALA A 556 8.11 -30.09 -17.12
C ALA A 556 7.69 -29.23 -18.32
N GLU A 557 7.44 -27.93 -18.09
CA GLU A 557 7.13 -26.99 -19.16
C GLU A 557 8.25 -26.92 -20.19
N PHE A 558 9.50 -26.72 -19.78
CA PHE A 558 10.63 -26.74 -20.71
C PHE A 558 10.67 -28.02 -21.55
N ALA A 559 10.44 -29.19 -20.96
CA ALA A 559 10.45 -30.46 -21.67
C ALA A 559 9.32 -30.57 -22.71
N LYS A 560 8.10 -30.16 -22.35
CA LYS A 560 6.94 -30.10 -23.25
C LYS A 560 7.24 -29.19 -24.45
N ILE A 561 7.65 -27.95 -24.16
CA ILE A 561 7.93 -26.92 -25.17
C ILE A 561 9.09 -27.33 -26.07
N ALA A 562 10.21 -27.78 -25.49
CA ALA A 562 11.39 -28.16 -26.26
C ALA A 562 11.13 -29.36 -27.18
N HIS A 563 10.24 -30.28 -26.77
CA HIS A 563 9.82 -31.40 -27.59
C HIS A 563 8.93 -30.95 -28.75
N HIS A 564 7.90 -30.16 -28.46
CA HIS A 564 6.94 -29.63 -29.44
C HIS A 564 7.63 -28.82 -30.54
N LEU A 565 8.58 -27.97 -30.15
CA LEU A 565 9.38 -27.16 -31.07
C LEU A 565 10.47 -27.95 -31.80
N ARG A 566 10.57 -29.27 -31.60
CA ARG A 566 11.64 -30.14 -32.12
C ARG A 566 13.04 -29.63 -31.79
N PHE A 567 13.16 -28.90 -30.69
CA PHE A 567 14.41 -28.30 -30.24
C PHE A 567 15.30 -29.33 -29.54
N MET A 568 14.75 -30.01 -28.52
CA MET A 568 15.45 -31.01 -27.70
C MET A 568 14.46 -32.02 -27.11
N TYR A 569 14.88 -33.29 -27.00
CA TYR A 569 14.08 -34.36 -26.37
C TYR A 569 14.73 -34.84 -25.07
N VAL A 570 14.24 -34.36 -23.92
CA VAL A 570 14.84 -34.61 -22.59
C VAL A 570 14.12 -35.68 -21.75
N TYR A 571 12.96 -36.18 -22.18
CA TYR A 571 12.19 -37.17 -21.41
C TYR A 571 12.96 -38.42 -20.98
N PRO A 572 13.88 -39.00 -21.78
CA PRO A 572 14.70 -40.13 -21.32
C PRO A 572 15.57 -39.77 -20.11
N LEU A 573 16.10 -38.55 -20.06
CA LEU A 573 16.86 -38.04 -18.92
C LEU A 573 15.95 -37.79 -17.71
N LEU A 574 14.74 -37.28 -17.91
CA LEU A 574 13.76 -37.12 -16.83
C LEU A 574 13.36 -38.48 -16.22
N GLU A 575 13.25 -39.52 -17.05
CA GLU A 575 12.94 -40.87 -16.58
C GLU A 575 14.10 -41.49 -15.79
N THR A 576 15.35 -41.22 -16.17
CA THR A 576 16.50 -41.63 -15.34
C THR A 576 16.58 -40.83 -14.04
N ASN A 577 16.20 -39.54 -14.06
CA ASN A 577 16.16 -38.66 -12.89
C ASN A 577 15.19 -39.14 -11.79
N LYS A 578 14.11 -39.84 -12.15
CA LYS A 578 13.20 -40.48 -11.16
C LYS A 578 13.91 -41.49 -10.26
N ARG A 579 15.02 -42.09 -10.71
CA ARG A 579 15.80 -43.07 -9.95
C ARG A 579 16.88 -42.44 -9.07
N ILE A 580 17.16 -41.14 -9.26
CA ILE A 580 18.20 -40.41 -8.54
C ILE A 580 17.57 -39.79 -7.29
N ARG A 581 18.09 -40.11 -6.10
CA ARG A 581 17.68 -39.48 -4.84
C ARG A 581 18.64 -38.37 -4.46
N LEU A 582 18.18 -37.13 -4.41
CA LEU A 582 19.06 -35.97 -4.10
C LEU A 582 19.72 -36.05 -2.72
N SER A 583 19.06 -36.69 -1.75
CA SER A 583 19.58 -36.87 -0.38
C SER A 583 20.91 -37.64 -0.34
N GLN A 584 21.21 -38.47 -1.34
CA GLN A 584 22.44 -39.28 -1.37
C GLN A 584 23.70 -38.44 -1.66
N PHE A 585 23.53 -37.23 -2.20
CA PHE A 585 24.61 -36.32 -2.52
C PHE A 585 24.80 -35.23 -1.46
N SER A 586 23.79 -34.99 -0.61
CA SER A 586 23.85 -34.04 0.50
C SER A 586 24.71 -34.59 1.65
N SER A 587 26.02 -34.48 1.50
CA SER A 587 27.01 -34.98 2.46
C SER A 587 27.16 -34.00 3.63
N GLY A 588 26.20 -34.00 4.57
CA GLY A 588 26.22 -32.98 5.61
C GLY A 588 25.38 -33.15 6.88
N VAL A 589 24.78 -34.31 7.22
CA VAL A 589 24.32 -34.60 8.60
C VAL A 589 24.39 -36.12 8.88
N THR A 590 25.33 -36.48 9.75
CA THR A 590 25.44 -37.68 10.63
C THR A 590 25.46 -39.10 10.06
N ASN A 591 26.55 -39.80 10.40
CA ASN A 591 26.59 -41.24 10.69
C ASN A 591 25.32 -41.71 11.40
N GLY A 592 24.55 -42.59 10.75
CA GLY A 592 23.40 -43.20 11.37
C GLY A 592 22.59 -44.02 10.39
N ALA A 593 23.06 -45.23 10.10
CA ALA A 593 22.20 -46.32 9.66
C ALA A 593 21.22 -46.65 10.79
N LEU A 594 20.17 -45.84 10.99
CA LEU A 594 19.06 -46.17 11.86
C LEU A 594 17.78 -45.45 11.43
N ARG A 595 16.89 -46.24 10.80
CA ARG A 595 15.43 -46.10 10.71
C ARG A 595 14.87 -44.74 10.35
N GLU A 596 14.32 -44.64 9.14
CA GLU A 596 13.18 -43.74 8.91
C GLU A 596 12.24 -44.32 7.85
N THR A 597 11.32 -45.16 8.33
CA THR A 597 10.13 -45.57 7.61
C THR A 597 9.08 -44.47 7.76
N GLY A 598 8.71 -43.82 6.65
CA GLY A 598 7.44 -43.08 6.53
C GLY A 598 7.51 -41.55 6.56
N SER A 599 8.03 -40.93 5.49
CA SER A 599 7.51 -39.68 4.87
C SER A 599 8.50 -39.23 3.79
N GLY A 600 8.35 -39.77 2.58
CA GLY A 600 9.36 -39.65 1.51
C GLY A 600 9.15 -38.50 0.52
N VAL A 601 7.94 -37.96 0.41
CA VAL A 601 7.59 -36.99 -0.65
C VAL A 601 8.09 -35.59 -0.32
N ASN A 602 8.04 -35.19 0.95
CA ASN A 602 8.37 -33.82 1.37
C ASN A 602 9.86 -33.59 1.67
N ARG A 603 10.76 -34.55 1.40
CA ARG A 603 12.22 -34.39 1.66
C ARG A 603 13.02 -34.08 0.41
N GLU A 604 12.49 -34.36 -0.77
CA GLU A 604 13.18 -34.11 -2.03
C GLU A 604 13.02 -32.65 -2.50
N SER A 605 11.88 -32.02 -2.17
CA SER A 605 11.60 -30.59 -2.40
C SER A 605 12.67 -29.66 -1.82
N TRP A 606 13.17 -29.93 -0.60
CA TRP A 606 14.25 -29.16 0.05
C TRP A 606 15.59 -29.18 -0.69
N HIS A 607 15.76 -30.13 -1.61
CA HIS A 607 16.94 -30.24 -2.45
C HIS A 607 16.69 -29.73 -3.88
N GLN A 608 15.49 -29.20 -4.14
CA GLN A 608 15.11 -28.58 -5.40
C GLN A 608 14.95 -27.06 -5.22
N LEU A 609 14.96 -26.34 -6.32
CA LEU A 609 14.67 -24.92 -6.36
C LEU A 609 13.16 -24.67 -6.39
N ASP A 610 12.75 -23.62 -5.68
CA ASP A 610 11.40 -23.10 -5.79
C ASP A 610 11.19 -22.41 -7.14
N ALA A 611 9.95 -22.38 -7.61
CA ALA A 611 9.55 -21.71 -8.86
C ALA A 611 9.31 -20.21 -8.67
N TYR A 612 9.99 -19.56 -7.72
CA TYR A 612 9.77 -18.15 -7.41
C TYR A 612 10.46 -17.22 -8.42
N PHE A 613 9.69 -16.35 -9.08
CA PHE A 613 10.21 -15.28 -9.92
C PHE A 613 9.67 -13.91 -9.50
N PRO A 614 10.53 -12.85 -9.44
CA PRO A 614 10.10 -11.57 -8.89
C PRO A 614 9.00 -10.81 -9.65
N PHE A 615 8.76 -11.10 -10.93
CA PHE A 615 7.68 -10.50 -11.72
C PHE A 615 6.60 -11.53 -12.07
N ASP A 616 6.22 -12.37 -11.10
CA ASP A 616 4.99 -13.14 -11.18
C ASP A 616 3.75 -12.23 -11.17
N PRO A 617 2.57 -12.71 -11.61
CA PRO A 617 1.43 -11.86 -11.94
C PRO A 617 1.08 -10.86 -10.84
N TYR A 618 0.93 -9.60 -11.23
CA TYR A 618 0.62 -8.50 -10.32
C TYR A 618 -0.83 -8.57 -9.83
N GLN A 619 -1.04 -8.61 -8.51
CA GLN A 619 -2.34 -8.92 -7.90
C GLN A 619 -3.11 -7.70 -7.38
N LEU A 620 -2.47 -6.54 -7.21
CA LEU A 620 -3.11 -5.38 -6.59
C LEU A 620 -4.07 -4.68 -7.55
N PRO A 621 -5.37 -4.55 -7.22
CA PRO A 621 -6.42 -4.26 -8.19
C PRO A 621 -6.37 -2.88 -8.85
N VAL A 622 -6.05 -1.82 -8.11
CA VAL A 622 -6.06 -0.43 -8.61
C VAL A 622 -4.79 -0.11 -9.39
N SER A 623 -3.63 -0.38 -8.79
CA SER A 623 -2.32 -0.10 -9.37
C SER A 623 -1.96 -1.03 -10.52
N LYS A 624 -2.64 -2.17 -10.68
CA LYS A 624 -2.45 -3.09 -11.81
C LYS A 624 -2.56 -2.40 -13.17
N ARG A 625 -3.43 -1.38 -13.29
CA ARG A 625 -3.60 -0.58 -14.52
C ARG A 625 -2.30 0.00 -15.08
N TRP A 626 -1.28 0.22 -14.24
CA TRP A 626 0.01 0.74 -14.66
C TRP A 626 0.88 -0.32 -15.35
N VAL A 627 0.65 -1.60 -15.07
CA VAL A 627 1.53 -2.72 -15.44
C VAL A 627 0.93 -3.57 -16.56
N GLU A 628 -0.40 -3.54 -16.77
CA GLU A 628 -1.10 -4.43 -17.71
C GLU A 628 -0.52 -4.42 -19.13
N ASP A 629 -0.25 -3.24 -19.68
CA ASP A 629 0.30 -3.09 -21.03
C ASP A 629 1.79 -3.47 -21.13
N ASP A 630 2.51 -3.43 -20.01
CA ASP A 630 3.93 -3.76 -19.93
C ASP A 630 4.18 -5.25 -19.66
N TYR A 631 3.13 -6.03 -19.39
CA TYR A 631 3.24 -7.38 -18.86
C TYR A 631 2.84 -8.47 -19.87
N VAL A 632 3.70 -9.48 -20.01
CA VAL A 632 3.42 -10.68 -20.79
C VAL A 632 2.86 -11.77 -19.85
N PRO A 633 1.55 -12.03 -19.87
CA PRO A 633 0.98 -13.15 -19.14
C PRO A 633 1.45 -14.47 -19.74
N TRP A 634 1.49 -15.51 -18.92
CA TRP A 634 1.67 -16.86 -19.43
C TRP A 634 0.50 -17.20 -20.35
N LYS A 635 0.80 -17.70 -21.54
CA LYS A 635 -0.18 -18.21 -22.50
C LYS A 635 0.28 -19.60 -22.91
N GLY A 636 -0.68 -20.51 -23.05
CA GLY A 636 -0.42 -21.82 -23.61
C GLY A 636 0.27 -21.75 -24.98
N ILE A 637 0.96 -22.82 -25.36
CA ILE A 637 1.60 -22.90 -26.67
C ILE A 637 0.58 -23.36 -27.71
N PRO A 638 0.42 -22.62 -28.82
CA PRO A 638 -0.44 -23.06 -29.91
C PRO A 638 -0.11 -24.49 -30.38
N GLY A 639 -1.12 -25.35 -30.41
CA GLY A 639 -1.03 -26.76 -30.78
C GLY A 639 -0.44 -27.69 -29.71
N LEU A 640 -0.19 -27.22 -28.48
CA LEU A 640 0.25 -28.04 -27.35
C LEU A 640 -0.89 -28.27 -26.33
N ASP A 641 -1.65 -27.21 -26.02
CA ASP A 641 -2.65 -27.22 -24.94
C ASP A 641 -4.10 -27.43 -25.44
N GLN A 642 -4.30 -27.77 -26.72
CA GLN A 642 -5.65 -28.01 -27.28
C GLN A 642 -6.22 -29.39 -26.94
N ASP A 643 -5.42 -30.30 -26.36
CA ASP A 643 -5.83 -31.67 -26.07
C ASP A 643 -6.13 -31.93 -24.58
N GLU A 644 -5.94 -30.94 -23.68
CA GLU A 644 -6.13 -31.13 -22.23
C GLU A 644 -7.45 -30.52 -21.68
N ASP A 645 -8.19 -29.72 -22.46
CA ASP A 645 -9.43 -29.02 -22.00
C ASP A 645 -10.75 -29.62 -22.54
N ASP A 646 -10.72 -30.66 -23.39
CA ASP A 646 -11.93 -31.19 -24.07
C ASP A 646 -12.41 -32.58 -23.56
N ASP A 647 -11.78 -33.18 -22.54
CA ASP A 647 -12.05 -34.59 -22.17
C ASP A 647 -12.73 -34.80 -20.79
N ASP A 648 -13.32 -33.76 -20.18
CA ASP A 648 -14.07 -33.88 -18.91
C ASP A 648 -15.50 -33.29 -18.95
N SER A 649 -16.11 -33.18 -20.14
CA SER A 649 -17.56 -32.91 -20.25
C SER A 649 -18.26 -33.75 -21.33
N ALA A 650 -18.12 -35.07 -21.24
CA ALA A 650 -19.11 -35.97 -21.82
C ALA A 650 -20.15 -36.31 -20.74
N ASP A 651 -21.08 -35.36 -20.56
CA ASP A 651 -22.32 -35.58 -19.83
C ASP A 651 -23.12 -36.72 -20.48
N GLU A 652 -23.75 -37.47 -19.58
CA GLU A 652 -24.84 -38.39 -19.83
C GLU A 652 -26.01 -37.70 -20.56
N GLU A 653 -26.90 -38.52 -21.17
CA GLU A 653 -28.14 -38.19 -21.89
C GLU A 653 -27.96 -37.92 -23.41
N ASP A 654 -28.64 -38.58 -24.35
CA ASP A 654 -29.69 -39.60 -24.34
C ASP A 654 -29.93 -40.06 -25.81
N GLU A 655 -30.84 -41.02 -25.99
CA GLU A 655 -31.64 -41.30 -27.21
C GLU A 655 -31.06 -42.29 -28.25
N GLU A 656 -31.20 -43.60 -27.97
CA GLU A 656 -31.34 -44.61 -29.04
C GLU A 656 -32.80 -44.72 -29.49
N GLU A 657 -32.96 -44.64 -30.81
CA GLU A 657 -34.20 -44.52 -31.60
C GLU A 657 -35.17 -45.71 -31.44
N GLU A 658 -36.44 -45.40 -31.23
CA GLU A 658 -37.56 -46.35 -31.37
C GLU A 658 -37.79 -46.69 -32.86
N GLU A 659 -37.45 -47.91 -33.28
CA GLU A 659 -38.02 -48.52 -34.49
C GLU A 659 -39.40 -49.13 -34.17
N GLU A 660 -40.41 -48.65 -34.90
CA GLU A 660 -41.78 -49.18 -34.94
C GLU A 660 -41.81 -50.69 -35.23
N VAL A 661 -42.41 -51.47 -34.32
CA VAL A 661 -42.94 -52.80 -34.65
C VAL A 661 -44.41 -52.89 -34.22
N ASP A 662 -45.24 -52.93 -35.26
CA ASP A 662 -46.70 -53.03 -35.29
C ASP A 662 -47.22 -54.22 -34.47
N LEU A 663 -47.90 -53.96 -33.35
CA LEU A 663 -48.64 -54.96 -32.58
C LEU A 663 -50.13 -54.62 -32.63
N GLN A 664 -50.83 -55.29 -33.55
CA GLN A 664 -52.28 -55.40 -33.55
C GLN A 664 -52.73 -56.32 -32.41
N GLU A 665 -53.56 -55.75 -31.55
CA GLU A 665 -54.27 -56.46 -30.49
C GLU A 665 -55.59 -57.00 -31.07
N ASP A 666 -55.79 -58.32 -31.09
CA ASP A 666 -57.12 -58.90 -31.27
C ASP A 666 -57.29 -60.19 -30.45
N THR A 667 -58.00 -60.02 -29.34
CA THR A 667 -59.08 -60.85 -28.77
C THR A 667 -59.06 -62.40 -28.82
N ALA A 668 -59.11 -62.97 -27.60
CA ALA A 668 -60.03 -64.00 -27.08
C ALA A 668 -59.90 -65.51 -27.44
N THR A 669 -60.07 -66.33 -26.38
CA THR A 669 -60.48 -67.76 -26.30
C THR A 669 -59.50 -68.80 -26.86
N ASP A 670 -59.40 -70.05 -26.42
CA ASP A 670 -59.76 -70.87 -25.25
C ASP A 670 -59.10 -72.24 -25.55
N ASP A 671 -58.87 -73.06 -24.52
CA ASP A 671 -58.77 -74.53 -24.56
C ASP A 671 -57.61 -75.32 -25.26
N GLU A 672 -57.07 -76.24 -24.45
CA GLU A 672 -56.71 -77.66 -24.74
C GLU A 672 -55.55 -77.96 -25.73
N VAL A 673 -54.75 -79.04 -25.69
CA VAL A 673 -54.47 -80.26 -24.91
C VAL A 673 -53.27 -80.92 -25.64
N ASP A 674 -52.48 -81.72 -24.92
CA ASP A 674 -51.56 -82.80 -25.36
C ASP A 674 -51.17 -82.96 -26.85
N ASP A 675 -49.86 -83.00 -27.13
CA ASP A 675 -49.09 -84.22 -27.45
C ASP A 675 -47.58 -83.92 -27.65
#